data_AF-A0A2H0BX50-F1
#
_entry.id   AF-A0A2H0BX50-F1
#
_cell.length_a   1.000
_cell.length_b   1.000
_cell.length_c   1.000
_cell.angle_alpha   90.00
_cell.angle_beta   90.00
_cell.angle_gamma   90.00
#
_symmetry.space_group_name_H-M   'P 1'
#
loop_
_entity.id
_entity.type
_entity.pdbx_description
1 polymer ?
#
loop_
_entity_poly.entity_id
_entity_poly.type
_entity_poly.pdbx_seq_one_letter_code
_entity_poly.pdbx_strand_id
1 'polypeptide(L)'
;VIEGANRHERYCRFMTDVLSKIWPADSNSGEWGDDFHRTARFEKGDISGYTQFSPFARDPKAISPDQFEAMVQNLGTADYVRIISTPPQILSPNTPIVNTGGSCVIETNGLRTVTELIKYLSDLPSEQVIKEYQAYLSEVIKRMIDTAPTITHISGALLGGYDSGIHLIESDMWRERIEQEYGIPHEEAVQIVEGAYQRIHKATQRRSKLINPNSTLIAVNFDELGLNDAIREWLSQIGLEGVDDHRVIEVFYTYVGPQQLHLLQKALFNRLQSGNLTDEEQPKAEVLLSAIYHVRGKQVDHLRWGSMNLPKDVIMDQREMNVDEQEKFETDVAFRMGITIMRTVYQAQKNDKAKAIAVGFADLPTYGGGVQHETRDVGYSFTGKPGEQAFINSVEQQLTNPARLHRLSVESHLDLLRSYTLDVAQERLELTRRIGVLLGIINPLYNALERTNRALTKAQGQIEKYRQNILGQQNIVSLTNFLLNPQTEITQILIDTATVLIEQRKKALDNAQEKIADHRSENDKADITELPLVIGTLQEVVSGKKPSLSEVVRTRIEDIRSTADRSIKGLQSQLRLAEEKLDQLQQAHIEAQTAYDQTQPQKEELTGVKAKLKACGGRSHFPLSDNPFVHHTMQFLWDSDFCIFLTKAVQIQGSLDQARQAINMQLKAIEEQVQSIREEEKTKGDAKDPSRIKQVETEAITAKKSLQQKETEIRSQHAEDMRQLEAVIYPKLEAYINYLYGRIDYPDTIRNSRVFIS
;
A
#
# COMPACT_ATOMS: atom_id res chain seq x y z
N VAL A 1 11.13 -23.82 25.79
CA VAL A 1 10.82 -22.75 26.78
C VAL A 1 12.05 -21.87 26.86
N ILE A 2 11.92 -20.55 26.86
CA ILE A 2 13.08 -19.65 26.88
C ILE A 2 13.84 -19.90 28.17
N GLU A 3 15.05 -20.42 28.06
CA GLU A 3 15.88 -20.77 29.21
C GLU A 3 16.34 -19.51 29.94
N GLY A 4 16.48 -19.57 31.25
CA GLY A 4 17.00 -18.47 32.06
C GLY A 4 16.75 -18.70 33.55
N ALA A 5 17.72 -18.36 34.39
CA ALA A 5 17.72 -18.60 35.83
C ALA A 5 16.62 -17.82 36.56
N ASN A 6 16.18 -16.70 36.01
CA ASN A 6 15.11 -15.86 36.56
C ASN A 6 14.24 -15.24 35.44
N ARG A 7 13.16 -14.53 35.81
CA ARG A 7 12.22 -13.91 34.85
C ARG A 7 12.88 -12.85 33.98
N HIS A 8 13.80 -12.08 34.55
CA HIS A 8 14.55 -11.03 33.88
C HIS A 8 15.41 -11.60 32.74
N GLU A 9 16.18 -12.66 33.01
CA GLU A 9 17.01 -13.31 31.99
C GLU A 9 16.16 -13.88 30.85
N ARG A 10 15.02 -14.52 31.18
CA ARG A 10 14.08 -15.01 30.17
C ARG A 10 13.49 -13.89 29.32
N TYR A 11 13.17 -12.75 29.95
CA TYR A 11 12.73 -11.55 29.23
C TYR A 11 13.84 -11.05 28.28
N CYS A 12 15.06 -10.85 28.77
CA CYS A 12 16.18 -10.37 27.95
C CYS A 12 16.46 -11.28 26.74
N ARG A 13 16.44 -12.59 26.95
CA ARG A 13 16.61 -13.58 25.88
C ARG A 13 15.44 -13.55 24.90
N PHE A 14 14.19 -13.42 25.36
CA PHE A 14 13.06 -13.28 24.44
C PHE A 14 13.17 -12.02 23.56
N MET A 15 13.49 -10.88 24.18
CA MET A 15 13.64 -9.61 23.46
C MET A 15 14.77 -9.69 22.42
N THR A 16 15.90 -10.30 22.78
CA THR A 16 17.12 -10.32 21.94
C THR A 16 17.09 -11.46 20.91
N ASP A 17 16.72 -12.66 21.32
CA ASP A 17 16.86 -13.86 20.50
C ASP A 17 15.61 -14.17 19.66
N VAL A 18 14.47 -13.55 19.98
CA VAL A 18 13.20 -13.74 19.29
C VAL A 18 12.74 -12.44 18.64
N LEU A 19 12.32 -11.43 19.43
CA LEU A 19 11.71 -10.22 18.86
C LEU A 19 12.69 -9.43 17.97
N SER A 20 13.95 -9.26 18.39
CA SER A 20 14.97 -8.57 17.58
C SER A 20 15.35 -9.29 16.28
N LYS A 21 15.02 -10.59 16.14
CA LYS A 21 15.25 -11.34 14.89
C LYS A 21 14.07 -11.26 13.93
N ILE A 22 12.87 -11.05 14.45
CA ILE A 22 11.69 -10.77 13.63
C ILE A 22 11.79 -9.34 13.09
N TRP A 23 12.25 -8.40 13.92
CA TRP A 23 12.39 -6.98 13.58
C TRP A 23 13.79 -6.47 13.98
N PRO A 24 14.75 -6.53 13.04
CA PRO A 24 16.13 -6.12 13.30
C PRO A 24 16.27 -4.60 13.48
N ALA A 25 17.39 -4.16 14.06
CA ALA A 25 17.68 -2.73 14.30
C ALA A 25 18.25 -1.98 13.08
N ASP A 26 17.87 -2.39 11.86
CA ASP A 26 18.37 -1.77 10.62
C ASP A 26 17.39 -0.75 10.04
N SER A 27 17.87 0.04 9.07
CA SER A 27 17.10 1.13 8.44
C SER A 27 15.85 0.67 7.67
N ASN A 28 15.68 -0.64 7.45
CA ASN A 28 14.58 -1.21 6.68
C ASN A 28 13.49 -1.82 7.58
N SER A 29 13.68 -1.79 8.90
CA SER A 29 12.79 -2.41 9.89
C SER A 29 11.46 -1.69 10.13
N GLY A 30 11.23 -0.57 9.43
CA GLY A 30 10.03 0.23 9.53
C GLY A 30 9.90 0.98 10.85
N GLU A 31 8.79 1.70 11.03
CA GLU A 31 8.54 2.50 12.25
C GLU A 31 8.55 1.64 13.52
N TRP A 32 8.17 0.36 13.44
CA TRP A 32 8.17 -0.53 14.61
C TRP A 32 9.59 -0.90 15.08
N GLY A 33 10.49 -1.27 14.15
CA GLY A 33 11.87 -1.61 14.51
C GLY A 33 12.61 -0.40 15.08
N ASP A 34 12.31 0.78 14.55
CA ASP A 34 12.79 2.07 15.06
C ASP A 34 12.28 2.36 16.48
N ASP A 35 11.00 2.06 16.77
CA ASP A 35 10.40 2.23 18.11
C ASP A 35 10.94 1.20 19.11
N PHE A 36 11.13 -0.05 18.68
CA PHE A 36 11.61 -1.15 19.52
C PHE A 36 13.09 -1.00 19.92
N HIS A 37 13.96 -0.56 19.01
CA HIS A 37 15.40 -0.39 19.25
C HIS A 37 15.80 1.05 19.65
N ARG A 38 14.82 1.89 19.95
CA ARG A 38 14.96 3.33 20.18
C ARG A 38 15.95 3.69 21.29
N THR A 39 15.91 2.99 22.42
CA THR A 39 16.85 3.22 23.54
C THR A 39 18.30 2.93 23.12
N ALA A 40 18.54 1.89 22.32
CA ALA A 40 19.86 1.54 21.83
C ALA A 40 20.40 2.52 20.76
N ARG A 41 19.52 3.23 20.04
CA ARG A 41 19.89 4.32 19.13
C ARG A 41 20.30 5.58 19.90
N PHE A 42 19.60 5.91 20.98
CA PHE A 42 19.97 7.03 21.86
C PHE A 42 21.36 6.89 22.48
N GLU A 43 21.71 5.70 22.98
CA GLU A 43 23.06 5.41 23.48
C GLU A 43 24.15 5.64 22.42
N LYS A 44 23.79 5.61 21.14
CA LYS A 44 24.66 5.90 19.99
C LYS A 44 24.58 7.36 19.52
N GLY A 45 23.86 8.24 20.23
CA GLY A 45 23.72 9.66 19.95
C GLY A 45 22.52 10.04 19.08
N ASP A 46 21.60 9.12 18.81
CA ASP A 46 20.42 9.39 17.98
C ASP A 46 19.18 9.70 18.83
N ILE A 47 18.72 10.94 18.74
CA ILE A 47 17.62 11.50 19.53
C ILE A 47 16.24 11.42 18.85
N SER A 48 16.16 10.79 17.67
CA SER A 48 14.96 10.77 16.81
C SER A 48 13.74 10.08 17.43
N GLY A 49 13.86 9.42 18.59
CA GLY A 49 12.75 8.76 19.27
C GLY A 49 12.37 9.34 20.64
N TYR A 50 13.06 10.36 21.13
CA TYR A 50 13.05 10.60 22.57
C TYR A 50 11.81 11.31 23.11
N THR A 51 11.08 12.08 22.31
CA THR A 51 9.91 12.84 22.79
C THR A 51 8.74 11.98 23.30
N GLN A 52 8.78 10.66 23.11
CA GLN A 52 7.74 9.74 23.58
C GLN A 52 8.13 8.97 24.87
N PHE A 53 9.38 9.11 25.33
CA PHE A 53 9.96 8.39 26.48
C PHE A 53 10.88 9.32 27.29
N SER A 54 11.14 9.05 28.56
CA SER A 54 11.94 9.95 29.44
C SER A 54 13.44 9.62 29.45
N PRO A 55 14.42 10.58 29.51
CA PRO A 55 15.86 10.43 29.79
C PRO A 55 16.33 9.22 30.53
N PHE A 56 15.48 9.04 31.53
CA PHE A 56 15.69 8.43 32.80
C PHE A 56 14.86 7.14 32.88
N ALA A 57 13.99 6.88 31.88
CA ALA A 57 13.35 5.60 31.70
C ALA A 57 14.41 4.55 31.32
N ARG A 58 14.44 3.46 32.06
CA ARG A 58 15.43 2.41 31.93
C ARG A 58 14.87 1.30 31.06
N ASP A 59 15.64 0.84 30.07
CA ASP A 59 15.30 -0.39 29.34
C ASP A 59 15.18 -1.53 30.36
N PRO A 60 14.09 -2.32 30.38
CA PRO A 60 13.97 -3.45 31.30
C PRO A 60 15.08 -4.50 31.12
N LYS A 61 15.80 -4.50 29.99
CA LYS A 61 17.00 -5.33 29.80
C LYS A 61 18.20 -4.84 30.64
N ALA A 62 18.25 -3.56 30.98
CA ALA A 62 19.38 -2.90 31.63
C ALA A 62 19.22 -2.71 33.15
N ILE A 63 18.06 -3.05 33.73
CA ILE A 63 17.82 -3.02 35.18
C ILE A 63 18.25 -4.34 35.85
N SER A 64 18.44 -4.33 37.18
CA SER A 64 18.81 -5.56 37.90
C SER A 64 17.63 -6.56 37.99
N PRO A 65 17.88 -7.87 38.23
CA PRO A 65 16.81 -8.84 38.42
C PRO A 65 15.80 -8.47 39.52
N ASP A 66 16.27 -7.88 40.63
CA ASP A 66 15.40 -7.44 41.73
C ASP A 66 14.54 -6.23 41.32
N GLN A 67 15.14 -5.27 40.58
CA GLN A 67 14.40 -4.13 40.02
C GLN A 67 13.37 -4.60 39.01
N PHE A 68 13.69 -5.60 38.20
CA PHE A 68 12.77 -6.20 37.25
C PHE A 68 11.60 -6.91 37.96
N GLU A 69 11.87 -7.62 39.06
CA GLU A 69 10.80 -8.26 39.81
C GLU A 69 9.91 -7.22 40.50
N ALA A 70 10.48 -6.17 41.09
CA ALA A 70 9.71 -5.05 41.65
C ALA A 70 8.84 -4.38 40.57
N MET A 71 9.39 -4.15 39.38
CA MET A 71 8.65 -3.65 38.22
C MET A 71 7.48 -4.57 37.89
N VAL A 72 7.71 -5.87 37.75
CA VAL A 72 6.65 -6.83 37.39
C VAL A 72 5.57 -6.90 38.48
N GLN A 73 5.96 -6.88 39.76
CA GLN A 73 5.02 -6.84 40.88
C GLN A 73 4.14 -5.60 40.85
N ASN A 74 4.73 -4.43 40.56
CA ASN A 74 4.03 -3.16 40.42
C ASN A 74 3.26 -3.00 39.10
N LEU A 75 3.32 -3.93 38.16
CA LEU A 75 2.58 -3.85 36.90
C LEU A 75 1.48 -4.91 36.78
N GLY A 76 1.54 -5.96 37.60
CA GLY A 76 0.63 -7.10 37.54
C GLY A 76 0.92 -8.02 36.35
N THR A 77 0.93 -9.34 36.62
CA THR A 77 1.06 -10.49 35.69
C THR A 77 1.97 -10.36 34.44
N ALA A 78 1.64 -11.08 33.35
CA ALA A 78 2.57 -11.68 32.38
C ALA A 78 2.77 -10.92 31.04
N ASP A 79 2.05 -9.82 30.79
CA ASP A 79 2.14 -9.06 29.54
C ASP A 79 3.26 -7.99 29.53
N TYR A 80 4.10 -7.96 30.59
CA TYR A 80 5.24 -7.05 30.75
C TYR A 80 6.27 -7.11 29.63
N VAL A 81 6.22 -8.15 28.80
CA VAL A 81 7.12 -8.39 27.67
C VAL A 81 7.03 -7.27 26.60
N ARG A 82 5.94 -6.48 26.58
CA ARG A 82 5.76 -5.37 25.64
C ARG A 82 6.32 -4.02 26.12
N ILE A 83 6.83 -3.97 27.35
CA ILE A 83 7.37 -2.74 27.93
C ILE A 83 8.77 -2.53 27.38
N ILE A 84 9.03 -1.35 26.83
CA ILE A 84 10.35 -1.03 26.27
C ILE A 84 11.18 -0.11 27.17
N SER A 85 10.53 0.60 28.10
CA SER A 85 11.23 1.43 29.08
C SER A 85 10.41 1.57 30.36
N THR A 86 11.10 1.74 31.48
CA THR A 86 10.51 1.79 32.81
C THR A 86 10.99 3.01 33.59
N PRO A 87 10.08 3.86 34.08
CA PRO A 87 10.43 4.95 34.97
C PRO A 87 11.01 4.44 36.30
N PRO A 88 11.99 5.15 36.90
CA PRO A 88 12.60 4.77 38.18
C PRO A 88 11.61 4.51 39.32
N GLN A 89 10.47 5.20 39.32
CA GLN A 89 9.46 5.14 40.37
C GLN A 89 8.71 3.80 40.39
N ILE A 90 8.57 3.13 39.23
CA ILE A 90 7.97 1.78 39.12
C ILE A 90 8.90 0.71 39.70
N LEU A 91 10.17 1.04 39.95
CA LEU A 91 11.11 0.12 40.60
C LEU A 91 10.97 0.13 42.13
N SER A 92 10.14 1.02 42.70
CA SER A 92 9.93 1.14 44.15
C SER A 92 8.98 0.05 44.66
N PRO A 93 9.36 -0.77 45.66
CA PRO A 93 8.51 -1.86 46.15
C PRO A 93 7.15 -1.38 46.67
N ASN A 94 6.11 -2.22 46.52
CA ASN A 94 4.77 -2.06 47.13
C ASN A 94 4.02 -0.77 46.75
N THR A 95 4.20 -0.29 45.53
CA THR A 95 3.55 0.95 45.07
C THR A 95 2.31 0.59 44.24
N PRO A 96 1.07 0.81 44.74
CA PRO A 96 -0.13 0.56 43.95
C PRO A 96 -0.29 1.60 42.84
N ILE A 97 -0.49 1.11 41.62
CA ILE A 97 -0.55 1.90 40.40
C ILE A 97 -1.94 1.74 39.75
N VAL A 98 -2.56 2.86 39.37
CA VAL A 98 -3.76 2.85 38.54
C VAL A 98 -3.36 2.59 37.09
N ASN A 99 -3.75 1.44 36.56
CA ASN A 99 -3.60 1.12 35.15
C ASN A 99 -4.71 1.81 34.34
N THR A 100 -4.31 2.73 33.46
CA THR A 100 -5.23 3.51 32.62
C THR A 100 -4.94 3.26 31.14
N GLY A 101 -6.00 3.12 30.33
CA GLY A 101 -5.93 3.03 28.87
C GLY A 101 -6.97 3.93 28.22
N GLY A 102 -6.64 4.55 27.09
CA GLY A 102 -7.57 5.35 26.28
C GLY A 102 -7.84 4.71 24.93
N SER A 103 -8.91 5.12 24.26
CA SER A 103 -9.25 4.67 22.91
C SER A 103 -9.80 5.80 22.04
N CYS A 104 -9.55 5.69 20.74
CA CYS A 104 -10.09 6.61 19.73
C CYS A 104 -11.14 5.86 18.90
N VAL A 105 -12.29 6.51 18.64
CA VAL A 105 -13.34 5.92 17.80
C VAL A 105 -12.99 5.99 16.30
N ILE A 106 -12.22 7.00 15.89
CA ILE A 106 -11.63 7.12 14.54
C ILE A 106 -10.12 7.33 14.71
N GLU A 107 -9.30 6.46 14.13
CA GLU A 107 -7.83 6.54 14.21
C GLU A 107 -7.22 7.59 13.29
N THR A 108 -5.92 7.83 13.47
CA THR A 108 -5.10 8.77 12.66
C THR A 108 -5.34 8.65 11.15
N ASN A 109 -5.49 7.42 10.63
CA ASN A 109 -5.72 7.19 9.21
C ASN A 109 -7.16 7.48 8.78
N GLY A 110 -8.14 7.11 9.60
CA GLY A 110 -9.53 7.56 9.40
C GLY A 110 -9.60 9.08 9.38
N LEU A 111 -8.95 9.75 10.34
CA LEU A 111 -8.85 11.21 10.38
C LEU A 111 -8.15 11.81 9.16
N ARG A 112 -7.09 11.19 8.65
CA ARG A 112 -6.43 11.62 7.42
C ARG A 112 -7.37 11.51 6.22
N THR A 113 -8.07 10.39 6.09
CA THR A 113 -9.06 10.14 5.02
C THR A 113 -10.15 11.22 5.05
N VAL A 114 -10.66 11.51 6.24
CA VAL A 114 -11.67 12.54 6.47
C VAL A 114 -11.14 13.93 6.11
N THR A 115 -9.90 14.24 6.50
CA THR A 115 -9.25 15.52 6.17
C THR A 115 -9.07 15.69 4.66
N GLU A 116 -8.64 14.64 3.95
CA GLU A 116 -8.48 14.66 2.49
C GLU A 116 -9.83 14.81 1.78
N LEU A 117 -10.88 14.14 2.28
CA LEU A 117 -12.26 14.31 1.80
C LEU A 117 -12.76 15.74 2.01
N ILE A 118 -12.63 16.30 3.22
CA ILE A 118 -13.06 17.67 3.55
C ILE A 118 -12.34 18.68 2.65
N LYS A 119 -11.01 18.56 2.49
CA LYS A 119 -10.23 19.43 1.61
C LYS A 119 -10.78 19.44 0.18
N TYR A 120 -11.15 18.27 -0.34
CA TYR A 120 -11.76 18.19 -1.66
C TYR A 120 -13.12 18.89 -1.73
N LEU A 121 -13.95 18.78 -0.69
CA LEU A 121 -15.26 19.47 -0.67
C LEU A 121 -15.11 20.99 -0.77
N SER A 122 -14.10 21.53 -0.11
CA SER A 122 -13.77 22.95 -0.13
C SER A 122 -13.40 23.49 -1.52
N ASP A 123 -12.89 22.62 -2.40
CA ASP A 123 -12.39 22.97 -3.73
C ASP A 123 -13.47 22.79 -4.84
N LEU A 124 -14.69 22.36 -4.50
CA LEU A 124 -15.76 22.08 -5.47
C LEU A 124 -16.54 23.34 -5.91
N PRO A 125 -16.87 23.49 -7.21
CA PRO A 125 -17.44 24.73 -7.74
C PRO A 125 -18.97 24.85 -7.63
N SER A 126 -19.69 23.84 -7.13
CA SER A 126 -21.17 23.79 -7.16
C SER A 126 -21.79 23.34 -5.85
N GLU A 127 -22.79 24.09 -5.37
CA GLU A 127 -23.53 23.85 -4.11
C GLU A 127 -24.24 22.49 -4.07
N GLN A 128 -24.71 21.99 -5.22
CA GLN A 128 -25.39 20.70 -5.29
C GLN A 128 -24.42 19.53 -5.15
N VAL A 129 -23.22 19.67 -5.72
CA VAL A 129 -22.13 18.69 -5.56
C VAL A 129 -21.62 18.70 -4.11
N ILE A 130 -21.53 19.88 -3.48
CA ILE A 130 -21.17 20.00 -2.06
C ILE A 130 -22.16 19.22 -1.18
N LYS A 131 -23.48 19.34 -1.40
CA LYS A 131 -24.51 18.63 -0.60
C LYS A 131 -24.44 17.11 -0.77
N GLU A 132 -24.30 16.61 -2.00
CA GLU A 132 -24.18 15.16 -2.27
C GLU A 132 -22.91 14.57 -1.63
N TYR A 133 -21.80 15.28 -1.71
CA TYR A 133 -20.56 14.82 -1.10
C TYR A 133 -20.53 14.97 0.42
N GLN A 134 -21.25 15.94 0.99
CA GLN A 134 -21.39 16.05 2.44
C GLN A 134 -22.17 14.86 3.01
N ALA A 135 -23.21 14.39 2.31
CA ALA A 135 -23.90 13.14 2.65
C ALA A 135 -22.97 11.91 2.54
N TYR A 136 -22.12 11.86 1.51
CA TYR A 136 -21.09 10.81 1.37
C TYR A 136 -20.06 10.85 2.50
N LEU A 137 -19.58 12.03 2.89
CA LEU A 137 -18.67 12.21 4.03
C LEU A 137 -19.31 11.68 5.31
N SER A 138 -20.56 12.07 5.61
CA SER A 138 -21.29 11.58 6.78
C SER A 138 -21.44 10.05 6.76
N GLU A 139 -21.70 9.44 5.60
CA GLU A 139 -21.78 7.98 5.46
C GLU A 139 -20.44 7.28 5.69
N VAL A 140 -19.35 7.83 5.15
CA VAL A 140 -17.99 7.31 5.39
C VAL A 140 -17.64 7.38 6.87
N ILE A 141 -17.93 8.50 7.54
CA ILE A 141 -17.73 8.67 8.98
C ILE A 141 -18.52 7.63 9.79
N LYS A 142 -19.81 7.46 9.48
CA LYS A 142 -20.65 6.45 10.15
C LYS A 142 -20.06 5.05 10.01
N ARG A 143 -19.62 4.69 8.81
CA ARG A 143 -18.99 3.39 8.56
C ARG A 143 -17.64 3.24 9.24
N MET A 144 -16.83 4.30 9.33
CA MET A 144 -15.58 4.29 10.11
C MET A 144 -15.85 4.03 11.59
N ILE A 145 -16.83 4.72 12.18
CA ILE A 145 -17.24 4.55 13.59
C ILE A 145 -17.84 3.15 13.83
N ASP A 146 -18.64 2.65 12.88
CA ASP A 146 -19.22 1.32 13.00
C ASP A 146 -18.18 0.21 12.88
N THR A 147 -17.14 0.46 12.09
CA THR A 147 -15.99 -0.42 11.92
C THR A 147 -14.86 -0.12 12.90
N ALA A 148 -15.07 0.76 13.90
CA ALA A 148 -14.07 1.14 14.89
C ALA A 148 -13.40 -0.11 15.49
N PRO A 149 -12.08 -0.28 15.28
CA PRO A 149 -11.39 -1.47 15.74
C PRO A 149 -11.34 -1.55 17.26
N THR A 150 -11.45 -2.77 17.76
CA THR A 150 -11.87 -3.00 19.15
C THR A 150 -10.72 -3.25 20.11
N ILE A 151 -9.65 -3.95 19.70
CA ILE A 151 -8.53 -4.32 20.60
C ILE A 151 -7.20 -3.68 20.22
N THR A 152 -7.01 -3.39 18.93
CA THR A 152 -5.77 -2.85 18.37
C THR A 152 -5.64 -1.34 18.61
N HIS A 153 -6.73 -0.67 18.99
CA HIS A 153 -6.87 0.78 19.10
C HIS A 153 -6.94 1.30 20.52
N ILE A 154 -6.95 0.38 21.47
CA ILE A 154 -6.75 0.75 22.85
C ILE A 154 -5.25 0.79 22.97
N SER A 155 -4.74 1.99 22.77
CA SER A 155 -3.36 2.32 23.07
C SER A 155 -2.92 1.70 24.40
N GLY A 156 -1.97 0.77 24.31
CA GLY A 156 -1.47 0.00 25.46
C GLY A 156 -2.42 -1.05 26.06
N ALA A 157 -3.60 -1.28 25.48
CA ALA A 157 -4.70 -2.19 25.85
C ALA A 157 -4.63 -2.84 27.25
N LEU A 158 -4.37 -2.03 28.28
CA LEU A 158 -4.00 -2.40 29.65
C LEU A 158 -2.93 -3.48 29.75
N LEU A 159 -1.77 -3.10 30.29
CA LEU A 159 -0.82 -4.03 30.92
C LEU A 159 -1.59 -5.01 31.80
N GLY A 160 -1.77 -6.24 31.34
CA GLY A 160 -2.70 -7.14 32.00
C GLY A 160 -2.10 -7.69 33.29
N GLY A 161 -2.94 -7.83 34.31
CA GLY A 161 -2.56 -8.47 35.57
C GLY A 161 -3.10 -7.82 36.83
N TYR A 162 -3.66 -6.62 36.68
CA TYR A 162 -4.44 -6.02 37.73
C TYR A 162 -5.88 -6.52 37.75
N ASP A 163 -6.36 -6.68 38.96
CA ASP A 163 -7.76 -6.95 39.27
C ASP A 163 -8.66 -5.74 38.91
N SER A 164 -8.09 -4.54 38.86
CA SER A 164 -8.78 -3.27 38.62
C SER A 164 -8.05 -2.44 37.57
N GLY A 165 -8.79 -1.85 36.62
CA GLY A 165 -8.23 -0.91 35.65
C GLY A 165 -9.22 0.17 35.25
N ILE A 166 -8.75 1.19 34.53
CA ILE A 166 -9.55 2.32 34.08
C ILE A 166 -9.46 2.44 32.56
N HIS A 167 -10.62 2.48 31.91
CA HIS A 167 -10.75 2.80 30.49
C HIS A 167 -11.27 4.24 30.37
N LEU A 168 -10.40 5.15 29.93
CA LEU A 168 -10.77 6.55 29.69
C LEU A 168 -11.45 6.67 28.32
N ILE A 169 -12.62 7.31 28.28
CA ILE A 169 -13.48 7.42 27.09
C ILE A 169 -13.58 8.88 26.65
N GLU A 170 -13.29 9.15 25.38
CA GLU A 170 -13.32 10.48 24.74
C GLU A 170 -14.65 10.72 23.98
N SER A 171 -15.75 10.13 24.46
CA SER A 171 -17.02 10.07 23.73
C SER A 171 -17.63 11.45 23.45
N ASP A 172 -17.53 12.36 24.40
CA ASP A 172 -18.03 13.73 24.32
C ASP A 172 -17.27 14.55 23.27
N MET A 173 -15.94 14.41 23.25
CA MET A 173 -15.06 15.07 22.29
C MET A 173 -15.36 14.63 20.86
N TRP A 174 -15.52 13.32 20.64
CA TRP A 174 -15.82 12.79 19.32
C TRP A 174 -17.24 13.10 18.87
N ARG A 175 -18.22 13.06 19.78
CA ARG A 175 -19.60 13.48 19.49
C ARG A 175 -19.61 14.92 18.98
N GLU A 176 -18.98 15.84 19.71
CA GLU A 176 -18.93 17.26 19.33
C GLU A 176 -18.29 17.44 17.95
N ARG A 177 -17.15 16.77 17.72
CA ARG A 177 -16.47 16.80 16.43
C ARG A 177 -17.34 16.27 15.29
N ILE A 178 -18.02 15.15 15.50
CA ILE A 178 -18.89 14.51 14.52
C ILE A 178 -20.11 15.37 14.19
N GLU A 179 -20.66 16.03 15.21
CA GLU A 179 -21.77 16.96 15.06
C GLU A 179 -21.36 18.22 14.29
N GLN A 180 -20.31 18.90 14.77
CA GLN A 180 -19.91 20.21 14.28
C GLN A 180 -19.10 20.16 12.98
N GLU A 181 -18.12 19.24 12.86
CA GLU A 181 -17.24 19.16 11.70
C GLU A 181 -17.84 18.32 10.56
N TYR A 182 -18.62 17.27 10.88
CA TYR A 182 -19.09 16.30 9.88
C TYR A 182 -20.60 16.36 9.60
N GLY A 183 -21.32 17.24 10.28
CA GLY A 183 -22.74 17.53 10.02
C GLY A 183 -23.69 16.38 10.35
N ILE A 184 -23.30 15.46 11.24
CA ILE A 184 -24.16 14.38 11.71
C ILE A 184 -25.07 14.92 12.83
N PRO A 185 -26.40 14.72 12.77
CA PRO A 185 -27.31 15.22 13.81
C PRO A 185 -26.95 14.74 15.21
N HIS A 186 -27.13 15.59 16.22
CA HIS A 186 -26.74 15.32 17.61
C HIS A 186 -27.18 13.94 18.13
N GLU A 187 -28.46 13.59 18.00
CA GLU A 187 -28.99 12.30 18.48
C GLU A 187 -28.29 11.10 17.81
N GLU A 188 -27.99 11.22 16.51
CA GLU A 188 -27.28 10.19 15.76
C GLU A 188 -25.80 10.13 16.17
N ALA A 189 -25.15 11.30 16.34
CA ALA A 189 -23.77 11.40 16.80
C ALA A 189 -23.57 10.75 18.18
N VAL A 190 -24.49 11.02 19.13
CA VAL A 190 -24.52 10.37 20.45
C VAL A 190 -24.58 8.86 20.28
N GLN A 191 -25.57 8.36 19.52
CA GLN A 191 -25.81 6.93 19.38
C GLN A 191 -24.61 6.18 18.78
N ILE A 192 -24.01 6.70 17.70
CA ILE A 192 -22.93 6.00 17.01
C ILE A 192 -21.63 6.03 17.82
N VAL A 193 -21.32 7.14 18.50
CA VAL A 193 -20.09 7.30 19.28
C VAL A 193 -20.16 6.49 20.57
N GLU A 194 -21.24 6.61 21.34
CA GLU A 194 -21.43 5.80 22.55
C GLU A 194 -21.44 4.31 22.23
N GLY A 195 -22.16 3.93 21.17
CA GLY A 195 -22.20 2.54 20.70
C GLY A 195 -20.82 2.00 20.35
N ALA A 196 -19.95 2.81 19.73
CA ALA A 196 -18.58 2.42 19.42
C ALA A 196 -17.71 2.29 20.67
N TYR A 197 -17.73 3.27 21.57
CA TYR A 197 -16.96 3.21 22.82
C TYR A 197 -17.39 2.06 23.73
N GLN A 198 -18.67 1.73 23.80
CA GLN A 198 -19.15 0.55 24.50
C GLN A 198 -18.61 -0.75 23.90
N ARG A 199 -18.54 -0.86 22.56
CA ARG A 199 -17.94 -2.03 21.88
C ARG A 199 -16.45 -2.15 22.20
N ILE A 200 -15.72 -1.03 22.12
CA ILE A 200 -14.29 -0.97 22.44
C ILE A 200 -14.09 -1.40 23.90
N HIS A 201 -14.79 -0.78 24.84
CA HIS A 201 -14.71 -1.09 26.27
C HIS A 201 -14.98 -2.58 26.57
N LYS A 202 -16.02 -3.16 25.98
CA LYS A 202 -16.33 -4.60 26.15
C LYS A 202 -15.20 -5.47 25.62
N ALA A 203 -14.61 -5.13 24.47
CA ALA A 203 -13.48 -5.87 23.94
C ALA A 203 -12.22 -5.74 24.82
N THR A 204 -11.96 -4.56 25.39
CA THR A 204 -10.90 -4.34 26.38
C THR A 204 -11.10 -5.22 27.60
N GLN A 205 -12.32 -5.23 28.13
CA GLN A 205 -12.69 -5.98 29.31
C GLN A 205 -12.48 -7.47 29.09
N ARG A 206 -12.85 -7.98 27.91
CA ARG A 206 -12.57 -9.36 27.50
C ARG A 206 -11.08 -9.63 27.39
N ARG A 207 -10.29 -8.74 26.78
CA ARG A 207 -8.83 -8.86 26.73
C ARG A 207 -8.23 -8.94 28.13
N SER A 208 -8.62 -8.04 29.02
CA SER A 208 -8.16 -8.04 30.41
C SER A 208 -8.50 -9.36 31.11
N LYS A 209 -9.72 -9.88 30.90
CA LYS A 209 -10.17 -11.19 31.42
C LYS A 209 -9.42 -12.40 30.82
N LEU A 210 -8.91 -12.33 29.58
CA LEU A 210 -8.02 -13.37 29.03
C LEU A 210 -6.67 -13.42 29.77
N ILE A 211 -6.20 -12.29 30.29
CA ILE A 211 -4.94 -12.18 31.03
C ILE A 211 -5.15 -12.56 32.50
N ASN A 212 -6.12 -11.91 33.14
CA ASN A 212 -6.54 -12.17 34.52
C ASN A 212 -8.08 -12.27 34.58
N PRO A 213 -8.66 -13.45 34.81
CA PRO A 213 -10.12 -13.65 34.88
C PRO A 213 -10.85 -12.77 35.89
N ASN A 214 -10.17 -12.33 36.95
CA ASN A 214 -10.73 -11.46 37.99
C ASN A 214 -10.65 -9.97 37.65
N SER A 215 -10.12 -9.62 36.48
CA SER A 215 -9.91 -8.23 36.09
C SER A 215 -11.22 -7.55 35.71
N THR A 216 -11.40 -6.35 36.23
CA THR A 216 -12.55 -5.48 35.94
C THR A 216 -12.03 -4.09 35.55
N LEU A 217 -12.56 -3.55 34.47
CA LEU A 217 -12.25 -2.23 33.95
C LEU A 217 -13.42 -1.31 34.20
N ILE A 218 -13.16 -0.18 34.84
CA ILE A 218 -14.17 0.87 35.03
C ILE A 218 -14.00 1.89 33.90
N ALA A 219 -15.06 2.09 33.12
CA ALA A 219 -15.10 3.09 32.07
C ALA A 219 -15.35 4.48 32.66
N VAL A 220 -14.49 5.47 32.40
CA VAL A 220 -14.62 6.85 32.88
C VAL A 220 -14.56 7.81 31.70
N ASN A 221 -15.60 8.61 31.47
CA ASN A 221 -15.57 9.63 30.42
C ASN A 221 -14.74 10.85 30.85
N PHE A 222 -14.23 11.61 29.88
CA PHE A 222 -13.41 12.79 30.14
C PHE A 222 -14.17 13.91 30.85
N ASP A 223 -15.43 14.13 30.51
CA ASP A 223 -16.31 15.12 31.15
C ASP A 223 -16.46 14.88 32.66
N GLU A 224 -16.47 13.63 33.11
CA GLU A 224 -16.54 13.25 34.52
C GLU A 224 -15.31 13.67 35.34
N LEU A 225 -14.18 13.92 34.68
CA LEU A 225 -12.95 14.37 35.34
C LEU A 225 -12.97 15.87 35.63
N GLY A 226 -13.83 16.65 34.98
CA GLY A 226 -13.92 18.10 35.17
C GLY A 226 -12.60 18.83 34.88
N LEU A 227 -11.97 18.56 33.74
CA LEU A 227 -10.59 18.94 33.44
C LEU A 227 -10.34 20.45 33.30
N ASN A 228 -11.36 21.23 32.94
CA ASN A 228 -11.21 22.63 32.48
C ASN A 228 -10.42 23.52 33.45
N ASP A 229 -10.80 23.54 34.74
CA ASP A 229 -10.13 24.39 35.74
C ASP A 229 -8.67 23.96 35.95
N ALA A 230 -8.44 22.64 36.00
CA ALA A 230 -7.12 22.06 36.22
C ALA A 230 -6.20 22.28 35.01
N ILE A 231 -6.74 22.25 33.79
CA ILE A 231 -6.04 22.61 32.56
C ILE A 231 -5.64 24.08 32.57
N ARG A 232 -6.58 24.99 32.86
CA ARG A 232 -6.30 26.43 32.89
C ARG A 232 -5.22 26.76 33.92
N GLU A 233 -5.30 26.16 35.11
CA GLU A 233 -4.27 26.30 36.14
C GLU A 233 -2.91 25.80 35.63
N TRP A 234 -2.86 24.61 35.04
CA TRP A 234 -1.62 24.01 34.55
C TRP A 234 -0.99 24.80 33.39
N LEU A 235 -1.77 25.23 32.39
CA LEU A 235 -1.29 26.05 31.28
C LEU A 235 -0.67 27.37 31.80
N SER A 236 -1.34 28.03 32.75
CA SER A 236 -0.83 29.25 33.38
C SER A 236 0.50 29.00 34.10
N GLN A 237 0.64 27.89 34.83
CA GLN A 237 1.89 27.52 35.51
C GLN A 237 3.07 27.31 34.56
N ILE A 238 2.80 26.84 33.33
CA ILE A 238 3.84 26.62 32.31
C ILE A 238 4.00 27.81 31.34
N GLY A 239 3.39 28.96 31.65
CA GLY A 239 3.54 30.19 30.86
C GLY A 239 2.76 30.18 29.53
N LEU A 240 1.72 29.36 29.42
CA LEU A 240 0.78 29.36 28.30
C LEU A 240 -0.51 30.05 28.73
N GLU A 241 -1.07 30.87 27.84
CA GLU A 241 -2.41 31.43 28.04
C GLU A 241 -3.46 30.31 27.99
N GLY A 242 -4.47 30.39 28.84
CA GLY A 242 -5.59 29.45 28.82
C GLY A 242 -6.33 29.59 27.49
N VAL A 243 -6.30 28.54 26.68
CA VAL A 243 -7.09 28.46 25.45
C VAL A 243 -8.38 27.73 25.78
N ASP A 244 -9.52 28.42 25.67
CA ASP A 244 -10.82 27.87 26.04
C ASP A 244 -11.31 26.74 25.11
N ASP A 245 -10.68 26.55 23.94
CA ASP A 245 -11.21 25.75 22.82
C ASP A 245 -10.24 24.71 22.23
N HIS A 246 -9.28 24.21 23.00
CA HIS A 246 -8.42 23.12 22.53
C HIS A 246 -8.69 21.80 23.25
N ARG A 247 -9.64 21.03 22.71
CA ARG A 247 -9.92 19.62 23.05
C ARG A 247 -8.65 18.73 23.07
N VAL A 248 -7.68 19.04 22.20
CA VAL A 248 -6.35 18.42 22.19
C VAL A 248 -5.61 18.60 23.53
N ILE A 249 -5.81 19.71 24.24
CA ILE A 249 -5.24 19.95 25.58
C ILE A 249 -5.89 19.03 26.63
N GLU A 250 -7.18 18.71 26.53
CA GLU A 250 -7.81 17.74 27.44
C GLU A 250 -7.18 16.36 27.30
N VAL A 251 -6.95 15.94 26.05
CA VAL A 251 -6.21 14.70 25.73
C VAL A 251 -4.80 14.79 26.30
N PHE A 252 -4.07 15.90 26.13
CA PHE A 252 -2.75 16.01 26.76
C PHE A 252 -2.82 15.98 28.29
N TYR A 253 -3.73 16.73 28.90
CA TYR A 253 -3.85 16.82 30.35
C TYR A 253 -4.20 15.46 30.97
N THR A 254 -5.11 14.71 30.37
CA THR A 254 -5.44 13.37 30.88
C THR A 254 -4.24 12.42 30.87
N TYR A 255 -3.19 12.76 30.15
CA TYR A 255 -2.00 11.93 29.96
C TYR A 255 -0.75 12.45 30.66
N VAL A 256 -0.63 13.77 30.82
CA VAL A 256 0.55 14.41 31.42
C VAL A 256 0.23 15.44 32.50
N GLY A 257 -1.04 15.64 32.81
CA GLY A 257 -1.52 16.60 33.79
C GLY A 257 -1.14 16.20 35.22
N PRO A 258 -0.62 17.13 36.04
CA PRO A 258 -0.09 16.82 37.36
C PRO A 258 -1.17 16.43 38.39
N GLN A 259 -2.44 16.81 38.19
CA GLN A 259 -3.55 16.49 39.10
C GLN A 259 -4.43 15.34 38.61
N GLN A 260 -4.09 14.68 37.51
CA GLN A 260 -4.98 13.70 36.86
C GLN A 260 -5.38 12.52 37.76
N LEU A 261 -4.48 12.00 38.60
CA LEU A 261 -4.83 10.96 39.58
C LEU A 261 -5.91 11.44 40.54
N HIS A 262 -5.80 12.67 41.02
CA HIS A 262 -6.75 13.27 41.95
C HIS A 262 -8.13 13.45 41.32
N LEU A 263 -8.17 13.96 40.08
CA LEU A 263 -9.43 14.12 39.32
C LEU A 263 -10.11 12.77 39.07
N LEU A 264 -9.32 11.74 38.72
CA LEU A 264 -9.82 10.38 38.55
C LEU A 264 -10.37 9.80 39.86
N GLN A 265 -9.64 9.95 40.97
CA GLN A 265 -10.11 9.52 42.29
C GLN A 265 -11.40 10.24 42.69
N LYS A 266 -11.52 11.54 42.39
CA LYS A 266 -12.73 12.31 42.64
C LYS A 266 -13.91 11.77 41.81
N ALA A 267 -13.71 11.48 40.53
CA ALA A 267 -14.73 10.91 39.66
C ALA A 267 -15.20 9.53 40.18
N LEU A 268 -14.26 8.65 40.55
CA LEU A 268 -14.56 7.34 41.13
C LEU A 268 -15.31 7.44 42.46
N PHE A 269 -14.88 8.36 43.33
CA PHE A 269 -15.55 8.62 44.60
C PHE A 269 -17.00 9.08 44.39
N ASN A 270 -17.24 9.99 43.45
CA ASN A 270 -18.59 10.46 43.14
C ASN A 270 -19.49 9.32 42.65
N ARG A 271 -18.99 8.45 41.78
CA ARG A 271 -19.74 7.26 41.31
C ARG A 271 -20.04 6.27 42.43
N LEU A 272 -19.08 6.08 43.34
CA LEU A 272 -19.27 5.24 44.52
C LEU A 272 -20.38 5.80 45.42
N GLN A 273 -20.43 7.12 45.63
CA GLN A 273 -21.48 7.77 46.42
C GLN A 273 -22.85 7.74 45.75
N SER A 274 -22.91 7.84 44.42
CA SER A 274 -24.17 7.86 43.68
C SER A 274 -24.75 6.47 43.41
N GLY A 275 -24.01 5.38 43.69
CA GLY A 275 -24.42 4.02 43.36
C GLY A 275 -24.34 3.69 41.87
N ASN A 276 -23.57 4.47 41.09
CA ASN A 276 -23.41 4.29 39.64
C ASN A 276 -22.27 3.31 39.28
N LEU A 277 -21.95 2.39 40.18
CA LEU A 277 -21.00 1.30 39.95
C LEU A 277 -21.74 -0.03 40.10
N THR A 278 -21.39 -1.00 39.27
CA THR A 278 -21.88 -2.38 39.44
C THR A 278 -21.27 -3.05 40.67
N ASP A 279 -21.88 -4.14 41.14
CA ASP A 279 -21.34 -4.97 42.24
C ASP A 279 -19.91 -5.47 41.95
N GLU A 280 -19.56 -5.68 40.67
CA GLU A 280 -18.21 -6.07 40.24
C GLU A 280 -17.22 -4.89 40.33
N GLU A 281 -17.66 -3.67 40.03
CA GLU A 281 -16.81 -2.48 39.97
C GLU A 281 -16.58 -1.81 41.34
N GLN A 282 -17.55 -1.89 42.26
CA GLN A 282 -17.47 -1.26 43.57
C GLN A 282 -16.19 -1.59 44.36
N PRO A 283 -15.84 -2.87 44.61
CA PRO A 283 -14.61 -3.21 45.34
C PRO A 283 -13.36 -2.80 44.55
N LYS A 284 -13.44 -2.71 43.23
CA LYS A 284 -12.33 -2.33 42.36
C LYS A 284 -12.07 -0.83 42.43
N ALA A 285 -13.12 -0.02 42.49
CA ALA A 285 -13.04 1.42 42.70
C ALA A 285 -12.40 1.74 44.06
N GLU A 286 -12.75 1.03 45.13
CA GLU A 286 -12.15 1.21 46.46
C GLU A 286 -10.63 0.97 46.44
N VAL A 287 -10.17 -0.08 45.74
CA VAL A 287 -8.73 -0.34 45.53
C VAL A 287 -8.07 0.82 44.79
N LEU A 288 -8.68 1.29 43.70
CA LEU A 288 -8.14 2.38 42.87
C LEU A 288 -8.09 3.72 43.61
N LEU A 289 -9.02 3.97 44.53
CA LEU A 289 -9.02 5.16 45.40
C LEU A 289 -7.83 5.20 46.36
N SER A 290 -7.27 4.04 46.72
CA SER A 290 -6.09 3.92 47.58
C SER A 290 -4.75 4.03 46.84
N ALA A 291 -4.76 4.10 45.50
CA ALA A 291 -3.56 4.13 44.68
C ALA A 291 -2.79 5.45 44.85
N ILE A 292 -1.46 5.36 44.71
CA ILE A 292 -0.55 6.50 44.94
C ILE A 292 0.03 7.08 43.64
N TYR A 293 -0.06 6.35 42.53
CA TYR A 293 0.32 6.82 41.19
C TYR A 293 -0.68 6.32 40.15
N HIS A 294 -0.83 7.07 39.06
CA HIS A 294 -1.33 6.50 37.81
C HIS A 294 -0.14 6.29 36.89
N VAL A 295 -0.10 5.13 36.25
CA VAL A 295 0.79 4.88 35.12
C VAL A 295 -0.09 4.64 33.93
N ARG A 296 -0.10 5.62 33.03
CA ARG A 296 -0.70 5.42 31.74
C ARG A 296 0.28 4.66 30.87
N GLY A 297 -0.13 3.50 30.40
CA GLY A 297 0.66 2.62 29.55
C GLY A 297 0.48 2.90 28.06
N LYS A 298 0.46 4.18 27.66
CA LYS A 298 0.33 4.57 26.26
C LYS A 298 1.62 5.29 25.82
N GLN A 299 2.21 4.84 24.72
CA GLN A 299 3.05 5.72 23.89
C GLN A 299 2.18 6.91 23.52
N VAL A 300 2.52 8.13 23.96
CA VAL A 300 1.79 9.32 23.51
C VAL A 300 2.16 9.56 22.03
N ASP A 301 1.59 8.73 21.17
CA ASP A 301 1.46 8.80 19.72
C ASP A 301 0.95 10.18 19.28
N HIS A 302 0.07 10.82 20.07
CA HIS A 302 -0.41 12.18 19.87
C HIS A 302 0.69 13.25 20.07
N LEU A 303 1.87 12.89 20.60
CA LEU A 303 3.04 13.79 20.64
C LEU A 303 3.86 13.74 19.35
N ARG A 304 3.55 12.84 18.42
CA ARG A 304 3.69 13.20 17.01
C ARG A 304 2.54 14.17 16.75
N TRP A 305 2.75 15.45 17.05
CA TRP A 305 2.01 16.50 16.39
C TRP A 305 2.18 16.25 14.89
N GLY A 306 1.23 15.54 14.27
CA GLY A 306 1.38 14.82 13.01
C GLY A 306 1.66 15.70 11.80
N SER A 307 1.84 17.00 12.02
CA SER A 307 2.14 18.05 11.06
C SER A 307 3.27 19.00 11.51
N MET A 308 3.75 18.94 12.76
CA MET A 308 4.74 19.87 13.29
C MET A 308 6.01 19.12 13.69
N ASN A 309 7.04 19.25 12.85
CA ASN A 309 8.39 18.79 13.13
C ASN A 309 8.98 19.61 14.30
N LEU A 310 8.64 19.25 15.54
CA LEU A 310 9.17 19.91 16.73
C LEU A 310 10.64 19.48 16.98
N PRO A 311 11.58 20.42 17.20
CA PRO A 311 12.97 20.10 17.51
C PRO A 311 13.16 19.40 18.86
N LYS A 312 13.59 18.13 18.83
CA LYS A 312 13.69 17.26 20.01
C LYS A 312 14.82 17.65 20.96
N ASP A 313 15.96 18.02 20.41
CA ASP A 313 17.11 18.54 21.14
C ASP A 313 16.82 19.85 21.87
N VAL A 314 15.97 20.70 21.28
CA VAL A 314 15.44 21.91 21.95
C VAL A 314 14.52 21.54 23.11
N ILE A 315 13.59 20.59 22.92
CA ILE A 315 12.70 20.10 23.99
C ILE A 315 13.49 19.55 25.18
N MET A 316 14.58 18.84 24.91
CA MET A 316 15.43 18.18 25.92
C MET A 316 16.51 19.08 26.52
N ASP A 317 16.53 20.37 26.15
CA ASP A 317 17.54 21.35 26.57
C ASP A 317 18.98 20.96 26.19
N GLN A 318 19.16 20.25 25.07
CA GLN A 318 20.47 19.87 24.52
C GLN A 318 21.05 20.93 23.57
N ARG A 319 20.20 21.80 23.03
CA ARG A 319 20.59 23.02 22.31
C ARG A 319 19.54 24.11 22.44
N GLU A 320 19.94 25.32 22.13
CA GLU A 320 19.03 26.45 21.96
C GLU A 320 18.29 26.38 20.61
N MET A 321 17.14 27.05 20.52
CA MET A 321 16.42 27.24 19.27
C MET A 321 17.30 27.99 18.28
N ASN A 322 17.28 27.57 17.02
CA ASN A 322 17.85 28.39 15.95
C ASN A 322 16.90 29.55 15.61
N VAL A 323 17.33 30.46 14.72
CA VAL A 323 16.56 31.66 14.34
C VAL A 323 15.16 31.30 13.83
N ASP A 324 15.05 30.32 12.92
CA ASP A 324 13.78 29.91 12.32
C ASP A 324 12.83 29.26 13.34
N GLU A 325 13.37 28.48 14.27
CA GLU A 325 12.60 27.85 15.34
C GLU A 325 12.14 28.85 16.39
N GLN A 326 12.98 29.83 16.72
CA GLN A 326 12.64 30.90 17.64
C GLN A 326 11.53 31.77 17.04
N GLU A 327 11.62 32.11 15.76
CA GLU A 327 10.57 32.83 15.04
C GLU A 327 9.26 32.03 15.04
N LYS A 328 9.30 30.73 14.75
CA LYS A 328 8.12 29.85 14.85
C LYS A 328 7.58 29.75 16.26
N PHE A 329 8.42 29.67 17.28
CA PHE A 329 7.99 29.62 18.68
C PHE A 329 7.29 30.91 19.11
N GLU A 330 7.69 32.05 18.57
CA GLU A 330 7.06 33.34 18.86
C GLU A 330 5.76 33.56 18.08
N THR A 331 5.67 33.03 16.85
CA THR A 331 4.58 33.32 15.90
C THR A 331 3.52 32.22 15.79
N ASP A 332 3.90 30.96 15.94
CA ASP A 332 3.02 29.79 15.84
C ASP A 332 2.65 29.31 17.25
N VAL A 333 1.42 29.65 17.66
CA VAL A 333 0.84 29.27 18.96
C VAL A 333 0.92 27.77 19.18
N ALA A 334 0.66 26.99 18.14
CA ALA A 334 0.67 25.55 18.23
C ALA A 334 2.12 25.08 18.46
N PHE A 335 3.07 25.48 17.63
CA PHE A 335 4.49 25.13 17.79
C PHE A 335 5.00 25.48 19.20
N ARG A 336 4.65 26.68 19.70
CA ARG A 336 4.95 27.13 21.06
C ARG A 336 4.40 26.20 22.14
N MET A 337 3.09 25.92 22.08
CA MET A 337 2.43 25.01 23.02
C MET A 337 3.06 23.62 23.00
N GLY A 338 3.34 23.09 21.81
CA GLY A 338 4.00 21.81 21.61
C GLY A 338 5.35 21.76 22.31
N ILE A 339 6.25 22.71 22.04
CA ILE A 339 7.55 22.76 22.70
C ILE A 339 7.43 22.90 24.22
N THR A 340 6.59 23.82 24.70
CA THR A 340 6.46 24.12 26.13
C THR A 340 5.91 22.92 26.91
N ILE A 341 4.79 22.32 26.45
CA ILE A 341 4.22 21.13 27.09
C ILE A 341 5.24 20.00 27.08
N MET A 342 5.90 19.75 25.95
CA MET A 342 6.87 18.67 25.83
C MET A 342 8.09 18.83 26.73
N ARG A 343 8.61 20.06 26.83
CA ARG A 343 9.70 20.37 27.75
C ARG A 343 9.25 20.18 29.20
N THR A 344 8.04 20.59 29.56
CA THR A 344 7.48 20.35 30.91
C THR A 344 7.34 18.85 31.20
N VAL A 345 6.83 18.06 30.26
CA VAL A 345 6.71 16.59 30.40
C VAL A 345 8.09 15.97 30.62
N TYR A 346 9.07 16.34 29.80
CA TYR A 346 10.45 15.90 29.92
C TYR A 346 11.03 16.21 31.31
N GLN A 347 10.86 17.45 31.79
CA GLN A 347 11.34 17.86 33.11
C GLN A 347 10.59 17.18 34.26
N ALA A 348 9.29 16.93 34.11
CA ALA A 348 8.51 16.19 35.10
C ALA A 348 8.97 14.73 35.20
N GLN A 349 9.27 14.08 34.07
CA GLN A 349 9.78 12.71 34.07
C GLN A 349 11.22 12.59 34.60
N LYS A 350 12.02 13.67 34.54
CA LYS A 350 13.33 13.78 35.20
C LYS A 350 13.22 13.82 36.73
N ASN A 351 12.08 14.24 37.26
CA ASN A 351 11.89 14.40 38.68
C ASN A 351 11.38 13.11 39.31
N ASP A 352 12.24 12.43 40.09
CA ASP A 352 11.89 11.21 40.84
C ASP A 352 10.72 11.39 41.81
N LYS A 353 10.33 12.64 42.12
CA LYS A 353 9.20 13.00 43.00
C LYS A 353 7.89 13.29 42.27
N ALA A 354 7.85 13.21 40.94
CA ALA A 354 6.62 13.45 40.18
C ALA A 354 5.53 12.43 40.54
N LYS A 355 4.30 12.90 40.73
CA LYS A 355 3.12 12.08 41.12
C LYS A 355 2.40 11.41 39.94
N ALA A 356 2.72 11.82 38.72
CA ALA A 356 2.14 11.33 37.47
C ALA A 356 3.27 10.99 36.51
N ILE A 357 3.33 9.75 36.01
CA ILE A 357 4.49 9.26 35.24
C ILE A 357 4.03 8.34 34.11
N ALA A 358 4.53 8.59 32.91
CA ALA A 358 4.22 7.78 31.72
C ALA A 358 5.19 6.60 31.59
N VAL A 359 4.65 5.41 31.33
CA VAL A 359 5.40 4.28 30.76
C VAL A 359 5.06 4.22 29.30
N GLY A 360 6.06 4.10 28.43
CA GLY A 360 5.75 3.86 27.03
C GLY A 360 5.94 2.39 26.64
N PHE A 361 5.23 2.05 25.57
CA PHE A 361 5.09 0.73 25.01
C PHE A 361 5.46 0.80 23.54
N ALA A 362 6.03 -0.27 23.00
CA ALA A 362 6.01 -0.41 21.56
C ALA A 362 4.56 -0.68 21.14
N ASP A 363 4.04 0.14 20.23
CA ASP A 363 2.82 -0.22 19.53
C ASP A 363 3.02 -1.54 18.80
N LEU A 364 1.93 -2.21 18.47
CA LEU A 364 2.01 -3.51 17.82
C LEU A 364 2.46 -3.30 16.36
N PRO A 365 3.29 -4.21 15.82
CA PRO A 365 3.68 -4.13 14.42
C PRO A 365 2.53 -4.56 13.53
N THR A 366 2.66 -4.25 12.26
CA THR A 366 1.70 -4.55 11.19
C THR A 366 2.41 -5.11 9.98
N TYR A 367 1.63 -5.53 8.98
CA TYR A 367 2.13 -5.99 7.71
C TYR A 367 3.08 -4.95 7.08
N GLY A 368 4.36 -5.33 6.88
CA GLY A 368 5.40 -4.44 6.36
C GLY A 368 6.16 -3.62 7.42
N GLY A 369 6.07 -3.98 8.71
CA GLY A 369 6.86 -3.35 9.78
C GLY A 369 6.36 -1.98 10.26
N GLY A 370 5.15 -1.56 9.86
CA GLY A 370 4.49 -0.36 10.38
C GLY A 370 3.83 -0.56 11.75
N VAL A 371 3.30 0.50 12.34
CA VAL A 371 2.59 0.48 13.63
C VAL A 371 1.07 0.27 13.47
N GLN A 372 0.43 -0.51 14.35
CA GLN A 372 -0.98 -0.98 14.31
C GLN A 372 -2.08 0.07 14.58
N HIS A 373 -1.73 1.35 14.63
CA HIS A 373 -2.69 2.43 14.45
C HIS A 373 -3.15 2.44 12.99
N GLU A 374 -4.03 1.49 12.63
CA GLU A 374 -4.44 1.19 11.25
C GLU A 374 -3.40 1.64 10.25
N THR A 375 -2.22 1.01 10.20
CA THR A 375 -1.17 1.28 9.18
C THR A 375 -1.54 2.27 8.10
N ARG A 376 -0.73 3.31 7.97
CA ARG A 376 -0.72 4.26 6.84
C ARG A 376 -0.93 3.61 5.46
N ASP A 377 -0.58 2.32 5.33
CA ASP A 377 -0.57 1.56 4.08
C ASP A 377 -1.47 0.29 4.01
N VAL A 378 -2.28 -0.06 5.03
CA VAL A 378 -3.27 -1.17 4.85
C VAL A 378 -4.43 -0.63 4.04
N GLY A 379 -4.36 -0.90 2.74
CA GLY A 379 -5.16 -0.24 1.72
C GLY A 379 -4.31 0.85 1.10
N TYR A 380 -3.78 0.55 -0.08
CA TYR A 380 -3.10 1.43 -1.04
C TYR A 380 -3.31 2.93 -0.85
N SER A 381 -2.29 3.74 -1.16
CA SER A 381 -2.49 5.18 -1.43
C SER A 381 -3.73 5.35 -2.29
N PHE A 382 -4.64 6.24 -1.88
CA PHE A 382 -5.90 6.45 -2.61
C PHE A 382 -5.63 6.56 -4.10
N THR A 383 -6.33 5.75 -4.89
CA THR A 383 -6.13 5.74 -6.34
C THR A 383 -7.11 6.69 -6.98
N GLY A 384 -6.62 7.57 -7.86
CA GLY A 384 -7.47 8.60 -8.44
C GLY A 384 -7.63 9.81 -7.53
N LYS A 385 -8.37 10.81 -8.01
CA LYS A 385 -8.66 12.03 -7.25
C LYS A 385 -9.93 11.86 -6.42
N PRO A 386 -10.04 12.51 -5.25
CA PRO A 386 -11.31 12.58 -4.54
C PRO A 386 -12.47 12.88 -5.50
N GLY A 387 -13.55 12.11 -5.37
CA GLY A 387 -14.72 12.17 -6.23
C GLY A 387 -14.70 11.40 -7.55
N GLU A 388 -13.57 10.83 -7.93
CA GLU A 388 -13.53 9.81 -8.98
C GLU A 388 -13.98 8.45 -8.42
N GLN A 389 -14.61 7.61 -9.25
CA GLN A 389 -14.97 6.24 -8.86
C GLN A 389 -13.76 5.43 -8.39
N ALA A 390 -12.58 5.68 -8.96
CA ALA A 390 -11.34 5.06 -8.51
C ALA A 390 -11.00 5.40 -7.04
N PHE A 391 -11.24 6.65 -6.63
CA PHE A 391 -10.99 7.09 -5.26
C PHE A 391 -12.02 6.49 -4.30
N ILE A 392 -13.30 6.54 -4.67
CA ILE A 392 -14.39 5.91 -3.89
C ILE A 392 -14.09 4.42 -3.71
N ASN A 393 -13.74 3.71 -4.78
CA ASN A 393 -13.37 2.30 -4.72
C ASN A 393 -12.16 2.04 -3.80
N SER A 394 -11.19 2.95 -3.76
CA SER A 394 -10.03 2.82 -2.87
C SER A 394 -10.39 3.05 -1.39
N VAL A 395 -11.30 3.98 -1.08
CA VAL A 395 -11.86 4.16 0.27
C VAL A 395 -12.65 2.92 0.68
N GLU A 396 -13.49 2.38 -0.20
CA GLU A 396 -14.25 1.16 0.05
C GLU A 396 -13.34 -0.04 0.30
N GLN A 397 -12.29 -0.17 -0.50
CA GLN A 397 -11.29 -1.24 -0.36
C GLN A 397 -10.55 -1.13 0.98
N GLN A 398 -10.27 0.09 1.46
CA GLN A 398 -9.65 0.31 2.77
C GLN A 398 -10.60 -0.09 3.91
N LEU A 399 -11.86 0.34 3.85
CA LEU A 399 -12.86 0.06 4.89
C LEU A 399 -13.22 -1.43 4.98
N THR A 400 -13.16 -2.15 3.85
CA THR A 400 -13.56 -3.57 3.76
C THR A 400 -12.37 -4.54 3.73
N ASN A 401 -11.15 -4.05 3.88
CA ASN A 401 -9.94 -4.87 3.79
C ASN A 401 -9.93 -5.97 4.86
N PRO A 402 -9.86 -7.26 4.49
CA PRO A 402 -9.77 -8.36 5.46
C PRO A 402 -8.52 -8.31 6.36
N ALA A 403 -7.48 -7.57 5.97
CA ALA A 403 -6.32 -7.31 6.83
C ALA A 403 -6.64 -6.39 8.02
N ARG A 404 -7.73 -5.61 7.95
CA ARG A 404 -8.24 -4.77 9.04
C ARG A 404 -9.23 -5.61 9.87
N LEU A 405 -8.79 -6.08 11.02
CA LEU A 405 -9.64 -6.85 11.94
C LEU A 405 -10.60 -5.90 12.67
N HIS A 406 -11.89 -5.98 12.34
CA HIS A 406 -12.99 -5.28 13.02
C HIS A 406 -14.23 -6.19 13.10
N ARG A 407 -15.27 -5.74 13.80
CA ARG A 407 -16.45 -6.57 14.10
C ARG A 407 -17.14 -7.19 12.87
N LEU A 408 -17.15 -6.48 11.74
CA LEU A 408 -17.75 -6.94 10.48
C LEU A 408 -16.82 -7.84 9.65
N SER A 409 -15.51 -7.90 9.94
CA SER A 409 -14.52 -8.66 9.15
C SER A 409 -13.93 -9.84 9.91
N VAL A 410 -14.41 -10.16 11.12
CA VAL A 410 -13.83 -11.23 11.95
C VAL A 410 -13.73 -12.56 11.19
N GLU A 411 -14.77 -12.94 10.45
CA GLU A 411 -14.78 -14.21 9.70
C GLU A 411 -13.79 -14.19 8.54
N SER A 412 -13.86 -13.17 7.67
CA SER A 412 -12.93 -13.04 6.54
C SER A 412 -11.48 -12.88 7.00
N HIS A 413 -11.26 -12.29 8.17
CA HIS A 413 -9.96 -12.19 8.82
C HIS A 413 -9.49 -13.54 9.39
N LEU A 414 -10.37 -14.31 10.02
CA LEU A 414 -10.03 -15.65 10.48
C LEU A 414 -9.73 -16.59 9.31
N ASP A 415 -10.47 -16.48 8.20
CA ASP A 415 -10.17 -17.19 6.94
C ASP A 415 -8.82 -16.77 6.37
N LEU A 416 -8.49 -15.48 6.45
CA LEU A 416 -7.19 -14.93 6.10
C LEU A 416 -6.07 -15.66 6.85
N LEU A 417 -6.18 -15.74 8.17
CA LEU A 417 -5.21 -16.36 9.05
C LEU A 417 -5.19 -17.88 8.85
N ARG A 418 -6.35 -18.50 8.64
CA ARG A 418 -6.48 -19.92 8.33
C ARG A 418 -5.75 -20.29 7.05
N SER A 419 -5.76 -19.41 6.04
CA SER A 419 -5.09 -19.69 4.77
C SER A 419 -3.58 -19.96 4.92
N TYR A 420 -2.93 -19.43 5.96
CA TYR A 420 -1.53 -19.74 6.30
C TYR A 420 -1.35 -21.17 6.80
N THR A 421 -2.41 -21.81 7.29
CA THR A 421 -2.38 -23.18 7.84
C THR A 421 -2.66 -24.25 6.79
N LEU A 422 -3.18 -23.87 5.61
CA LEU A 422 -3.66 -24.80 4.59
C LEU A 422 -2.54 -25.27 3.66
N ASP A 423 -2.48 -26.59 3.40
CA ASP A 423 -1.65 -27.12 2.31
C ASP A 423 -2.32 -26.89 0.96
N VAL A 424 -1.97 -25.79 0.31
CA VAL A 424 -2.43 -25.50 -1.05
C VAL A 424 -1.37 -25.81 -2.11
N ALA A 425 -0.25 -26.46 -1.78
CA ALA A 425 0.84 -26.66 -2.73
C ALA A 425 0.42 -27.51 -3.93
N GLN A 426 -0.25 -28.65 -3.67
CA GLN A 426 -0.79 -29.52 -4.73
C GLN A 426 -1.91 -28.85 -5.52
N GLU A 427 -2.82 -28.16 -4.84
CA GLU A 427 -3.91 -27.44 -5.50
C GLU A 427 -3.38 -26.34 -6.41
N ARG A 428 -2.40 -25.55 -5.97
CA ARG A 428 -1.74 -24.53 -6.79
C ARG A 428 -1.04 -25.13 -8.01
N LEU A 429 -0.34 -26.26 -7.83
CA LEU A 429 0.32 -26.96 -8.93
C LEU A 429 -0.70 -27.38 -9.98
N GLU A 430 -1.83 -27.95 -9.54
CA GLU A 430 -2.90 -28.39 -10.43
C GLU A 430 -3.61 -27.21 -11.13
N LEU A 431 -3.91 -26.13 -10.41
CA LEU A 431 -4.48 -24.91 -10.96
C LEU A 431 -3.52 -24.25 -11.98
N THR A 432 -2.22 -24.23 -11.70
CA THR A 432 -1.20 -23.70 -12.62
C THR A 432 -1.10 -24.56 -13.89
N ARG A 433 -1.11 -25.90 -13.73
CA ARG A 433 -1.16 -26.85 -14.84
C ARG A 433 -2.41 -26.64 -15.69
N ARG A 434 -3.58 -26.46 -15.05
CA ARG A 434 -4.85 -26.20 -15.73
C ARG A 434 -4.84 -24.88 -16.50
N ILE A 435 -4.27 -23.81 -15.94
CA ILE A 435 -4.03 -22.55 -16.66
C ILE A 435 -3.19 -22.79 -17.92
N GLY A 436 -2.11 -23.56 -17.80
CA GLY A 436 -1.26 -23.92 -18.95
C GLY A 436 -2.04 -24.64 -20.05
N VAL A 437 -2.90 -25.61 -19.70
CA VAL A 437 -3.77 -26.31 -20.66
C VAL A 437 -4.76 -25.36 -21.33
N LEU A 438 -5.45 -24.51 -20.56
CA LEU A 438 -6.44 -23.56 -21.08
C LEU A 438 -5.81 -22.52 -22.01
N LEU A 439 -4.66 -21.97 -21.63
CA LEU A 439 -3.89 -21.05 -22.48
C LEU A 439 -3.37 -21.74 -23.75
N GLY A 440 -3.01 -23.03 -23.67
CA GLY A 440 -2.65 -23.85 -24.83
C GLY A 440 -3.76 -23.99 -25.86
N ILE A 441 -5.03 -23.89 -25.44
CA ILE A 441 -6.21 -23.92 -26.33
C ILE A 441 -6.54 -22.51 -26.86
N ILE A 442 -6.55 -21.51 -25.98
CA ILE A 442 -7.01 -20.14 -26.30
C ILE A 442 -6.00 -19.39 -27.18
N ASN A 443 -4.71 -19.45 -26.85
CA ASN A 443 -3.69 -18.61 -27.50
C ASN A 443 -3.52 -18.90 -28.99
N PRO A 444 -3.48 -20.17 -29.48
CA PRO A 444 -3.38 -20.43 -30.90
C PRO A 444 -4.51 -19.82 -31.73
N LEU A 445 -5.74 -19.84 -31.20
CA LEU A 445 -6.93 -19.31 -31.87
C LEU A 445 -6.95 -17.77 -31.86
N TYR A 446 -6.60 -17.15 -30.72
CA TYR A 446 -6.39 -15.70 -30.65
C TYR A 446 -5.33 -15.23 -31.67
N ASN A 447 -4.19 -15.93 -31.72
CA ASN A 447 -3.10 -15.61 -32.65
C ASN A 447 -3.50 -15.83 -34.13
N ALA A 448 -4.42 -16.76 -34.41
CA ALA A 448 -4.98 -16.95 -35.76
C ALA A 448 -5.91 -15.78 -36.14
N LEU A 449 -6.81 -15.39 -35.22
CA LEU A 449 -7.69 -14.23 -35.39
C LEU A 449 -6.88 -12.96 -35.64
N GLU A 450 -5.88 -12.67 -34.82
CA GLU A 450 -5.04 -11.48 -34.97
C GLU A 450 -4.29 -11.46 -36.32
N ARG A 451 -3.79 -12.62 -36.76
CA ARG A 451 -3.14 -12.76 -38.07
C ARG A 451 -4.11 -12.48 -39.22
N THR A 452 -5.34 -13.02 -39.17
CA THR A 452 -6.36 -12.76 -40.19
C THR A 452 -6.79 -11.30 -40.21
N ASN A 453 -6.98 -10.67 -39.04
CA ASN A 453 -7.36 -9.26 -38.94
C ASN A 453 -6.30 -8.34 -39.56
N ARG A 454 -5.00 -8.55 -39.24
CA ARG A 454 -3.89 -7.81 -39.86
C ARG A 454 -3.86 -7.97 -41.39
N ALA A 455 -4.13 -9.17 -41.90
CA ALA A 455 -4.18 -9.42 -43.34
C ALA A 455 -5.37 -8.69 -44.00
N LEU A 456 -6.51 -8.63 -43.32
CA LEU A 456 -7.73 -7.95 -43.77
C LEU A 456 -7.52 -6.44 -43.86
N THR A 457 -6.95 -5.80 -42.83
CA THR A 457 -6.58 -4.38 -42.85
C THR A 457 -5.63 -4.05 -44.01
N LYS A 458 -4.65 -4.92 -44.28
CA LYS A 458 -3.70 -4.74 -45.38
C LYS A 458 -4.39 -4.83 -46.75
N ALA A 459 -5.32 -5.78 -46.92
CA ALA A 459 -6.09 -5.94 -48.16
C ALA A 459 -7.01 -4.73 -48.42
N GLN A 460 -7.69 -4.23 -47.39
CA GLN A 460 -8.52 -3.02 -47.49
C GLN A 460 -7.70 -1.80 -47.90
N GLY A 461 -6.53 -1.58 -47.28
CA GLY A 461 -5.64 -0.48 -47.66
C GLY A 461 -5.14 -0.58 -49.11
N GLN A 462 -4.95 -1.81 -49.61
CA GLN A 462 -4.54 -2.03 -51.01
C GLN A 462 -5.67 -1.77 -52.01
N ILE A 463 -6.91 -2.17 -51.68
CA ILE A 463 -8.10 -1.85 -52.48
C ILE A 463 -8.30 -0.34 -52.58
N GLU A 464 -8.20 0.38 -51.46
CA GLU A 464 -8.36 1.83 -51.45
C GLU A 464 -7.29 2.50 -52.33
N LYS A 465 -6.04 2.04 -52.25
CA LYS A 465 -4.97 2.51 -53.14
C LYS A 465 -5.29 2.29 -54.62
N TYR A 466 -5.85 1.14 -54.99
CA TYR A 466 -6.26 0.90 -56.37
C TYR A 466 -7.40 1.81 -56.81
N ARG A 467 -8.41 2.03 -55.96
CA ARG A 467 -9.53 2.95 -56.25
C ARG A 467 -9.05 4.39 -56.46
N GLN A 468 -8.17 4.88 -55.59
CA GLN A 468 -7.57 6.20 -55.73
C GLN A 468 -6.75 6.34 -57.02
N ASN A 469 -5.96 5.31 -57.36
CA ASN A 469 -5.20 5.30 -58.60
C ASN A 469 -6.10 5.31 -59.85
N ILE A 470 -7.19 4.53 -59.85
CA ILE A 470 -8.16 4.52 -60.95
C ILE A 470 -8.80 5.90 -61.11
N LEU A 471 -9.24 6.53 -60.02
CA LEU A 471 -9.82 7.87 -60.02
C LEU A 471 -8.82 8.90 -60.58
N GLY A 472 -7.55 8.83 -60.14
CA GLY A 472 -6.48 9.68 -60.67
C GLY A 472 -6.30 9.53 -62.18
N GLN A 473 -6.34 8.30 -62.72
CA GLN A 473 -6.25 8.07 -64.16
C GLN A 473 -7.52 8.51 -64.92
N GLN A 474 -8.71 8.34 -64.34
CA GLN A 474 -9.97 8.83 -64.92
C GLN A 474 -9.99 10.35 -65.03
N ASN A 475 -9.42 11.05 -64.05
CA ASN A 475 -9.26 12.49 -64.11
C ASN A 475 -8.31 12.91 -65.25
N ILE A 476 -7.24 12.15 -65.50
CA ILE A 476 -6.33 12.38 -66.64
C ILE A 476 -7.07 12.15 -67.97
N VAL A 477 -7.89 11.11 -68.08
CA VAL A 477 -8.73 10.88 -69.28
C VAL A 477 -9.71 12.03 -69.49
N SER A 478 -10.32 12.54 -68.41
CA SER A 478 -11.25 13.68 -68.47
C SER A 478 -10.54 14.96 -68.92
N LEU A 479 -9.33 15.22 -68.42
CA LEU A 479 -8.50 16.35 -68.83
C LEU A 479 -8.07 16.25 -70.29
N THR A 480 -7.60 15.09 -70.72
CA THR A 480 -7.19 14.87 -72.12
C THR A 480 -8.38 14.99 -73.08
N ASN A 481 -9.56 14.50 -72.71
CA ASN A 481 -10.79 14.69 -73.50
C ASN A 481 -11.21 16.17 -73.58
N PHE A 482 -11.09 16.92 -72.48
CA PHE A 482 -11.32 18.36 -72.48
C PHE A 482 -10.34 19.08 -73.42
N LEU A 483 -9.04 18.75 -73.35
CA LEU A 483 -8.02 19.33 -74.22
C LEU A 483 -8.30 19.04 -75.71
N LEU A 484 -8.66 17.80 -76.04
CA LEU A 484 -8.94 17.37 -77.42
C LEU A 484 -10.26 17.94 -77.96
N ASN A 485 -11.24 18.23 -77.11
CA ASN A 485 -12.54 18.80 -77.50
C ASN A 485 -13.15 19.69 -76.39
N PRO A 486 -12.76 20.98 -76.31
CA PRO A 486 -13.09 21.88 -75.19
C PRO A 486 -14.53 22.45 -75.26
N GLN A 487 -15.52 21.56 -75.27
CA GLN A 487 -16.95 21.90 -75.26
C GLN A 487 -17.50 22.19 -73.86
N THR A 488 -16.83 21.70 -72.80
CA THR A 488 -17.22 21.87 -71.39
C THR A 488 -16.49 23.04 -70.72
N GLU A 489 -17.02 23.51 -69.58
CA GLU A 489 -16.35 24.50 -68.74
C GLU A 489 -15.17 23.89 -67.96
N ILE A 490 -14.16 24.71 -67.65
CA ILE A 490 -13.01 24.31 -66.84
C ILE A 490 -13.47 24.16 -65.39
N THR A 491 -13.32 22.96 -64.83
CA THR A 491 -13.65 22.65 -63.43
C THR A 491 -12.38 22.60 -62.57
N GLN A 492 -12.53 22.74 -61.25
CA GLN A 492 -11.40 22.64 -60.31
C GLN A 492 -10.65 21.30 -60.43
N ILE A 493 -11.35 20.19 -60.64
CA ILE A 493 -10.74 18.86 -60.83
C ILE A 493 -9.80 18.85 -62.05
N LEU A 494 -10.18 19.53 -63.14
CA LEU A 494 -9.33 19.65 -64.33
C LEU A 494 -8.09 20.49 -64.06
N ILE A 495 -8.22 21.58 -63.29
CA ILE A 495 -7.09 22.43 -62.86
C ILE A 495 -6.13 21.65 -61.97
N ASP A 496 -6.63 20.94 -60.97
CA ASP A 496 -5.82 20.15 -60.03
C ASP A 496 -5.09 19.02 -60.77
N THR A 497 -5.80 18.32 -61.67
CA THR A 497 -5.22 17.25 -62.49
C THR A 497 -4.17 17.79 -63.46
N ALA A 498 -4.41 18.95 -64.08
CA ALA A 498 -3.44 19.59 -64.95
C ALA A 498 -2.19 20.00 -64.17
N THR A 499 -2.34 20.51 -62.95
CA THR A 499 -1.23 20.86 -62.05
C THR A 499 -0.36 19.65 -61.73
N VAL A 500 -0.98 18.52 -61.35
CA VAL A 500 -0.28 17.26 -61.09
C VAL A 500 0.42 16.74 -62.36
N LEU A 501 -0.25 16.79 -63.51
CA LEU A 501 0.32 16.33 -64.77
C LEU A 501 1.50 17.22 -65.20
N ILE A 502 1.42 18.55 -65.02
CA ILE A 502 2.54 19.47 -65.26
C ILE A 502 3.76 19.05 -64.45
N GLU A 503 3.58 18.77 -63.16
CA GLU A 503 4.69 18.39 -62.28
C GLU A 503 5.31 17.06 -62.70
N GLN A 504 4.48 16.07 -63.08
CA GLN A 504 4.96 14.81 -63.65
C GLN A 504 5.74 14.99 -64.95
N ARG A 505 5.26 15.87 -65.84
CA ARG A 505 5.90 16.14 -67.13
C ARG A 505 7.17 16.98 -66.98
N LYS A 506 7.21 17.92 -66.03
CA LYS A 506 8.43 18.64 -65.65
C LYS A 506 9.49 17.68 -65.14
N LYS A 507 9.15 16.77 -64.23
CA LYS A 507 10.09 15.75 -63.75
C LYS A 507 10.57 14.81 -64.85
N ALA A 508 9.68 14.42 -65.77
CA ALA A 508 10.07 13.63 -66.94
C ALA A 508 11.01 14.41 -67.88
N LEU A 509 10.75 15.70 -68.07
CA LEU A 509 11.60 16.62 -68.82
C LEU A 509 12.96 16.79 -68.15
N ASP A 510 13.01 17.00 -66.84
CA ASP A 510 14.25 17.11 -66.06
C ASP A 510 15.08 15.81 -66.16
N ASN A 511 14.45 14.64 -66.02
CA ASN A 511 15.12 13.35 -66.20
C ASN A 511 15.64 13.16 -67.64
N ALA A 512 14.87 13.56 -68.65
CA ALA A 512 15.31 13.51 -70.04
C ALA A 512 16.47 14.48 -70.29
N GLN A 513 16.48 15.64 -69.62
CA GLN A 513 17.54 16.64 -69.65
C GLN A 513 18.81 16.19 -68.91
N GLU A 514 18.70 15.48 -67.77
CA GLU A 514 19.84 14.91 -67.05
C GLU A 514 20.51 13.78 -67.83
N LYS A 515 19.73 12.92 -68.50
CA LYS A 515 20.23 11.83 -69.36
C LYS A 515 20.93 12.31 -70.64
N ILE A 516 20.89 13.60 -70.95
CA ILE A 516 21.67 14.22 -72.03
C ILE A 516 23.18 13.96 -71.85
N ALA A 517 23.63 13.72 -70.61
CA ALA A 517 25.04 13.47 -70.31
C ALA A 517 25.55 12.08 -70.77
N ASP A 518 24.72 11.03 -70.81
CA ASP A 518 25.25 9.65 -70.71
C ASP A 518 24.82 8.61 -71.75
N HIS A 519 23.96 8.91 -72.74
CA HIS A 519 23.75 8.21 -74.04
C HIS A 519 22.29 8.40 -74.50
N ARG A 520 22.09 8.69 -75.79
CA ARG A 520 20.79 9.10 -76.37
C ARG A 520 19.91 7.92 -76.76
N SER A 521 18.68 7.87 -76.25
CA SER A 521 17.56 7.21 -76.98
C SER A 521 16.83 8.24 -77.86
N GLU A 522 16.16 7.80 -78.94
CA GLU A 522 15.34 8.70 -79.77
C GLU A 522 14.16 9.30 -79.00
N ASN A 523 13.64 8.57 -77.99
CA ASN A 523 12.54 9.03 -77.14
C ASN A 523 12.93 10.22 -76.26
N ASP A 524 14.15 10.24 -75.71
CA ASP A 524 14.60 11.33 -74.83
C ASP A 524 14.73 12.66 -75.60
N LYS A 525 15.10 12.61 -76.89
CA LYS A 525 15.16 13.80 -77.76
C LYS A 525 13.76 14.35 -78.08
N ALA A 526 12.79 13.47 -78.33
CA ALA A 526 11.40 13.85 -78.52
C ALA A 526 10.84 14.52 -77.26
N ASP A 527 11.08 13.93 -76.08
CA ASP A 527 10.61 14.46 -74.80
C ASP A 527 11.16 15.86 -74.48
N ILE A 528 12.44 16.16 -74.77
CA ILE A 528 13.03 17.50 -74.56
C ILE A 528 12.35 18.57 -75.42
N THR A 529 11.88 18.20 -76.62
CA THR A 529 11.31 19.15 -77.58
C THR A 529 9.80 19.29 -77.42
N GLU A 530 9.12 18.20 -77.06
CA GLU A 530 7.65 18.11 -77.06
C GLU A 530 7.02 18.30 -75.68
N LEU A 531 7.66 17.86 -74.58
CA LEU A 531 7.13 18.05 -73.23
C LEU A 531 6.95 19.52 -72.82
N PRO A 532 7.84 20.47 -73.18
CA PRO A 532 7.60 21.89 -72.89
C PRO A 532 6.31 22.43 -73.52
N LEU A 533 5.96 21.96 -74.72
CA LEU A 533 4.74 22.36 -75.42
C LEU A 533 3.49 21.79 -74.74
N VAL A 534 3.57 20.53 -74.28
CA VAL A 534 2.50 19.90 -73.47
C VAL A 534 2.35 20.58 -72.11
N ILE A 535 3.45 20.93 -71.43
CA ILE A 535 3.44 21.68 -70.17
C ILE A 535 2.79 23.06 -70.36
N GLY A 536 3.15 23.79 -71.40
CA GLY A 536 2.55 25.09 -71.72
C GLY A 536 1.03 25.00 -71.93
N THR A 537 0.59 23.98 -72.67
CA THR A 537 -0.84 23.70 -72.92
C THR A 537 -1.59 23.40 -71.62
N LEU A 538 -0.99 22.64 -70.70
CA LEU A 538 -1.59 22.34 -69.40
C LEU A 538 -1.61 23.57 -68.48
N GLN A 539 -0.60 24.45 -68.56
CA GLN A 539 -0.54 25.70 -67.78
C GLN A 539 -1.64 26.68 -68.18
N GLU A 540 -2.07 26.67 -69.44
CA GLU A 540 -3.22 27.43 -69.90
C GLU A 540 -4.51 26.95 -69.22
N VAL A 541 -4.70 25.63 -69.05
CA VAL A 541 -5.83 25.07 -68.30
C VAL A 541 -5.79 25.49 -66.83
N VAL A 542 -4.62 25.45 -66.19
CA VAL A 542 -4.43 25.92 -64.80
C VAL A 542 -4.75 27.42 -64.67
N SER A 543 -4.47 28.20 -65.71
CA SER A 543 -4.76 29.63 -65.79
C SER A 543 -6.22 29.94 -66.15
N GLY A 544 -7.09 28.93 -66.24
CA GLY A 544 -8.50 29.08 -66.60
C GLY A 544 -8.75 29.39 -68.07
N LYS A 545 -7.77 29.17 -68.95
CA LYS A 545 -7.87 29.44 -70.40
C LYS A 545 -8.11 28.16 -71.18
N LYS A 546 -8.88 28.26 -72.28
CA LYS A 546 -9.06 27.17 -73.24
C LYS A 546 -7.83 27.11 -74.17
N PRO A 547 -7.04 26.03 -74.15
CA PRO A 547 -5.79 25.99 -74.89
C PRO A 547 -5.99 25.67 -76.37
N SER A 548 -5.07 26.16 -77.22
CA SER A 548 -5.00 25.78 -78.62
C SER A 548 -3.95 24.68 -78.83
N LEU A 549 -4.37 23.52 -79.34
CA LEU A 549 -3.46 22.39 -79.56
C LEU A 549 -2.75 22.49 -80.92
N SER A 550 -1.42 22.36 -80.92
CA SER A 550 -0.66 22.03 -82.13
C SER A 550 -0.76 20.53 -82.43
N GLU A 551 -0.48 20.11 -83.67
CA GLU A 551 -0.59 18.71 -84.09
C GLU A 551 0.34 17.77 -83.28
N VAL A 552 1.52 18.27 -82.91
CA VAL A 552 2.50 17.57 -82.06
C VAL A 552 1.95 17.39 -80.64
N VAL A 553 1.37 18.43 -80.05
CA VAL A 553 0.76 18.36 -78.71
C VAL A 553 -0.48 17.46 -78.74
N ARG A 554 -1.30 17.52 -79.81
CA ARG A 554 -2.48 16.65 -79.98
C ARG A 554 -2.09 15.17 -79.93
N THR A 555 -1.10 14.76 -80.71
CA THR A 555 -0.58 13.38 -80.72
C THR A 555 -0.13 12.94 -79.31
N ARG A 556 0.59 13.81 -78.59
CA ARG A 556 1.09 13.49 -77.25
C ARG A 556 -0.02 13.42 -76.20
N ILE A 557 -1.05 14.26 -76.31
CA ILE A 557 -2.24 14.20 -75.45
C ILE A 557 -3.03 12.90 -75.70
N GLU A 558 -3.12 12.45 -76.96
CA GLU A 558 -3.73 11.15 -77.31
C GLU A 558 -2.94 9.96 -76.75
N ASP A 559 -1.60 10.00 -76.77
CA ASP A 559 -0.73 9.00 -76.12
C ASP A 559 -0.93 8.95 -74.61
N ILE A 560 -1.05 10.12 -73.96
CA ILE A 560 -1.33 10.22 -72.52
C ILE A 560 -2.69 9.60 -72.20
N ARG A 561 -3.71 9.89 -73.03
CA ARG A 561 -5.04 9.29 -72.88
C ARG A 561 -5.00 7.77 -73.04
N SER A 562 -4.36 7.27 -74.11
CA SER A 562 -4.20 5.83 -74.37
C SER A 562 -3.45 5.09 -73.25
N THR A 563 -2.46 5.75 -72.65
CA THR A 563 -1.71 5.22 -71.51
C THR A 563 -2.56 5.19 -70.25
N ALA A 564 -3.31 6.26 -69.97
CA ALA A 564 -4.24 6.33 -68.85
C ALA A 564 -5.35 5.28 -68.97
N ASP A 565 -5.95 5.09 -70.15
CA ASP A 565 -6.96 4.06 -70.42
C ASP A 565 -6.42 2.64 -70.22
N ARG A 566 -5.20 2.35 -70.70
CA ARG A 566 -4.54 1.06 -70.44
C ARG A 566 -4.27 0.85 -68.95
N SER A 567 -3.83 1.89 -68.26
CA SER A 567 -3.58 1.87 -66.82
C SER A 567 -4.88 1.61 -66.03
N ILE A 568 -5.99 2.26 -66.39
CA ILE A 568 -7.32 2.02 -65.80
C ILE A 568 -7.72 0.55 -65.95
N LYS A 569 -7.63 -0.01 -67.16
CA LYS A 569 -7.97 -1.42 -67.40
C LYS A 569 -7.09 -2.38 -66.58
N GLY A 570 -5.79 -2.10 -66.49
CA GLY A 570 -4.85 -2.87 -65.66
C GLY A 570 -5.18 -2.79 -64.16
N LEU A 571 -5.45 -1.59 -63.65
CA LEU A 571 -5.81 -1.35 -62.26
C LEU A 571 -7.18 -1.93 -61.91
N GLN A 572 -8.16 -1.90 -62.81
CA GLN A 572 -9.47 -2.54 -62.62
C GLN A 572 -9.35 -4.07 -62.48
N SER A 573 -8.48 -4.69 -63.28
CA SER A 573 -8.19 -6.12 -63.15
C SER A 573 -7.54 -6.44 -61.79
N GLN A 574 -6.56 -5.64 -61.37
CA GLN A 574 -5.92 -5.80 -60.05
C GLN A 574 -6.87 -5.52 -58.88
N LEU A 575 -7.76 -4.53 -59.02
CA LEU A 575 -8.79 -4.23 -58.04
C LEU A 575 -9.72 -5.43 -57.85
N ARG A 576 -10.19 -6.03 -58.94
CA ARG A 576 -11.06 -7.22 -58.88
C ARG A 576 -10.40 -8.38 -58.14
N LEU A 577 -9.13 -8.68 -58.45
CA LEU A 577 -8.36 -9.72 -57.76
C LEU A 577 -8.14 -9.40 -56.27
N ALA A 578 -7.96 -8.12 -55.92
CA ALA A 578 -7.82 -7.68 -54.54
C ALA A 578 -9.15 -7.77 -53.77
N GLU A 579 -10.28 -7.46 -54.41
CA GLU A 579 -11.64 -7.62 -53.88
C GLU A 579 -11.98 -9.10 -53.66
N GLU A 580 -11.71 -9.99 -54.63
CA GLU A 580 -11.86 -11.44 -54.48
C GLU A 580 -11.03 -11.98 -53.29
N LYS A 581 -9.81 -11.46 -53.10
CA LYS A 581 -8.95 -11.82 -51.96
C LYS A 581 -9.47 -11.25 -50.64
N LEU A 582 -10.08 -10.07 -50.63
CA LEU A 582 -10.69 -9.48 -49.44
C LEU A 582 -11.85 -10.37 -48.97
N ASP A 583 -12.70 -10.85 -49.88
CA ASP A 583 -13.82 -11.74 -49.56
C ASP A 583 -13.33 -13.04 -48.92
N GLN A 584 -12.26 -13.65 -49.46
CA GLN A 584 -11.62 -14.84 -48.88
C GLN A 584 -11.07 -14.56 -47.46
N LEU A 585 -10.45 -13.40 -47.26
CA LEU A 585 -9.91 -13.01 -45.95
C LEU A 585 -11.02 -12.69 -44.95
N GLN A 586 -12.14 -12.10 -45.39
CA GLN A 586 -13.32 -11.88 -44.57
C GLN A 586 -13.92 -13.21 -44.11
N GLN A 587 -14.04 -14.18 -45.01
CA GLN A 587 -14.53 -15.51 -44.67
C GLN A 587 -13.58 -16.21 -43.67
N ALA A 588 -12.27 -16.17 -43.91
CA ALA A 588 -11.28 -16.72 -42.98
C ALA A 588 -11.29 -16.01 -41.62
N HIS A 589 -11.55 -14.70 -41.58
CA HIS A 589 -11.71 -13.94 -40.34
C HIS A 589 -12.97 -14.35 -39.59
N ILE A 590 -14.11 -14.54 -40.27
CA ILE A 590 -15.36 -15.02 -39.66
C ILE A 590 -15.15 -16.42 -39.06
N GLU A 591 -14.45 -17.31 -39.75
CA GLU A 591 -14.12 -18.65 -39.27
C GLU A 591 -13.19 -18.60 -38.05
N ALA A 592 -12.13 -17.78 -38.09
CA ALA A 592 -11.22 -17.59 -36.97
C ALA A 592 -11.92 -16.95 -35.75
N GLN A 593 -12.81 -15.99 -35.98
CA GLN A 593 -13.61 -15.33 -34.95
C GLN A 593 -14.58 -16.34 -34.33
N THR A 594 -15.30 -17.10 -35.14
CA THR A 594 -16.22 -18.14 -34.67
C THR A 594 -15.49 -19.19 -33.84
N ALA A 595 -14.33 -19.67 -34.29
CA ALA A 595 -13.51 -20.61 -33.55
C ALA A 595 -12.98 -20.01 -32.23
N TYR A 596 -12.64 -18.72 -32.21
CA TYR A 596 -12.21 -18.03 -31.00
C TYR A 596 -13.38 -17.78 -30.02
N ASP A 597 -14.58 -17.49 -30.52
CA ASP A 597 -15.78 -17.30 -29.71
C ASP A 597 -16.28 -18.62 -29.10
N GLN A 598 -16.10 -19.73 -29.81
CA GLN A 598 -16.33 -21.07 -29.26
C GLN A 598 -15.44 -21.41 -28.05
N THR A 599 -14.34 -20.66 -27.82
CA THR A 599 -13.52 -20.80 -26.61
C THR A 599 -14.06 -20.06 -25.38
N GLN A 600 -15.23 -19.44 -25.47
CA GLN A 600 -15.84 -18.69 -24.37
C GLN A 600 -15.94 -19.49 -23.06
N PRO A 601 -16.36 -20.76 -23.04
CA PRO A 601 -16.37 -21.56 -21.81
C PRO A 601 -14.97 -21.74 -21.21
N GLN A 602 -13.93 -21.91 -22.04
CA GLN A 602 -12.54 -22.04 -21.59
C GLN A 602 -11.99 -20.71 -21.06
N LYS A 603 -12.43 -19.56 -21.59
CA LYS A 603 -12.09 -18.23 -21.06
C LYS A 603 -12.72 -17.99 -19.69
N GLU A 604 -13.98 -18.38 -19.53
CA GLU A 604 -14.70 -18.32 -18.25
C GLU A 604 -14.06 -19.26 -17.22
N GLU A 605 -13.74 -20.49 -17.62
CA GLU A 605 -12.98 -21.43 -16.80
C GLU A 605 -11.60 -20.87 -16.44
N LEU A 606 -10.86 -20.31 -17.39
CA LEU A 606 -9.55 -19.69 -17.13
C LEU A 606 -9.65 -18.56 -16.11
N THR A 607 -10.71 -17.76 -16.18
CA THR A 607 -10.98 -16.69 -15.21
C THR A 607 -11.26 -17.27 -13.83
N GLY A 608 -12.09 -18.31 -13.75
CA GLY A 608 -12.39 -19.02 -12.50
C GLY A 608 -11.15 -19.71 -11.89
N VAL A 609 -10.34 -20.38 -12.71
CA VAL A 609 -9.09 -21.05 -12.27
C VAL A 609 -8.05 -20.01 -11.84
N LYS A 610 -7.93 -18.87 -12.54
CA LYS A 610 -7.06 -17.76 -12.10
C LYS A 610 -7.53 -17.15 -10.78
N ALA A 611 -8.84 -16.98 -10.59
CA ALA A 611 -9.41 -16.49 -9.33
C ALA A 611 -9.15 -17.47 -8.18
N LYS A 612 -9.36 -18.78 -8.41
CA LYS A 612 -9.00 -19.84 -7.46
C LYS A 612 -7.50 -19.84 -7.15
N LEU A 613 -6.63 -19.75 -8.17
CA LEU A 613 -5.18 -19.71 -7.95
C LEU A 613 -4.76 -18.47 -7.15
N LYS A 614 -5.42 -17.32 -7.38
CA LYS A 614 -5.21 -16.09 -6.60
C LYS A 614 -5.68 -16.26 -5.15
N ALA A 615 -6.79 -16.96 -4.92
CA ALA A 615 -7.28 -17.31 -3.58
C ALA A 615 -6.38 -18.32 -2.86
N CYS A 616 -5.82 -19.29 -3.59
CA CYS A 616 -4.75 -20.19 -3.16
C CYS A 616 -3.38 -19.48 -3.12
N GLY A 617 -3.32 -18.16 -3.35
CA GLY A 617 -2.09 -17.40 -3.39
C GLY A 617 -1.34 -17.55 -2.07
N GLY A 618 -0.34 -18.42 -2.08
CA GLY A 618 0.49 -18.73 -0.92
C GLY A 618 1.10 -17.46 -0.41
N ARG A 619 0.60 -17.06 0.74
CA ARG A 619 1.10 -15.89 1.44
C ARG A 619 2.51 -16.21 1.88
N SER A 620 3.37 -15.20 1.84
CA SER A 620 4.76 -15.43 2.23
C SER A 620 4.78 -15.64 3.74
N HIS A 621 5.27 -16.81 4.18
CA HIS A 621 5.54 -17.06 5.60
C HIS A 621 6.77 -16.27 6.09
N PHE A 622 7.62 -15.82 5.15
CA PHE A 622 8.86 -15.10 5.41
C PHE A 622 9.00 -13.84 4.52
N PRO A 623 9.69 -12.79 4.99
CA PRO A 623 10.22 -12.66 6.34
C PRO A 623 9.09 -12.56 7.38
N LEU A 624 9.35 -12.99 8.62
CA LEU A 624 8.38 -13.00 9.71
C LEU A 624 7.85 -11.59 10.01
N SER A 625 8.65 -10.54 9.76
CA SER A 625 8.26 -9.13 9.83
C SER A 625 7.08 -8.79 8.92
N ASP A 626 6.84 -9.59 7.88
CA ASP A 626 5.80 -9.37 6.89
C ASP A 626 4.66 -10.39 7.05
N ASN A 627 4.68 -11.25 8.06
CA ASN A 627 3.66 -12.28 8.24
C ASN A 627 2.52 -11.76 9.17
N PRO A 628 1.30 -11.46 8.66
CA PRO A 628 0.13 -11.08 9.46
C PRO A 628 -0.15 -12.04 10.62
N PHE A 629 0.06 -13.34 10.42
CA PHE A 629 -0.15 -14.33 11.47
C PHE A 629 0.78 -14.05 12.66
N VAL A 630 2.06 -13.77 12.39
CA VAL A 630 3.05 -13.37 13.40
C VAL A 630 2.61 -12.09 14.12
N HIS A 631 2.16 -11.07 13.39
CA HIS A 631 1.65 -9.82 13.96
C HIS A 631 0.46 -10.02 14.89
N HIS A 632 -0.49 -10.89 14.53
CA HIS A 632 -1.64 -11.20 15.39
C HIS A 632 -1.23 -12.05 16.60
N THR A 633 -0.23 -12.93 16.50
CA THR A 633 0.25 -13.69 17.66
C THR A 633 0.96 -12.83 18.70
N MET A 634 1.60 -11.73 18.29
CA MET A 634 2.13 -10.74 19.23
C MET A 634 1.05 -10.14 20.11
N GLN A 635 -0.22 -10.19 19.69
CA GLN A 635 -1.33 -9.75 20.50
C GLN A 635 -1.54 -10.59 21.74
N PHE A 636 -0.83 -11.72 21.93
CA PHE A 636 -1.11 -12.74 22.95
C PHE A 636 0.11 -13.18 23.80
N LEU A 637 1.15 -12.34 23.93
CA LEU A 637 2.44 -12.70 24.56
C LEU A 637 2.41 -13.03 26.07
N TRP A 638 1.35 -12.70 26.80
CA TRP A 638 1.16 -13.17 28.18
C TRP A 638 0.86 -14.67 28.23
N ASP A 639 0.36 -15.23 27.14
CA ASP A 639 0.18 -16.65 26.98
C ASP A 639 1.42 -17.26 26.34
N SER A 640 2.16 -17.98 27.16
CA SER A 640 3.42 -18.63 26.79
C SER A 640 3.36 -19.54 25.54
N ASP A 641 2.20 -20.06 25.11
CA ASP A 641 2.13 -20.81 23.85
C ASP A 641 2.44 -19.90 22.64
N PHE A 642 2.05 -18.63 22.69
CA PHE A 642 2.40 -17.65 21.65
C PHE A 642 3.88 -17.26 21.69
N CYS A 643 4.49 -17.18 22.88
CA CYS A 643 5.94 -16.99 23.01
C CYS A 643 6.72 -18.19 22.45
N ILE A 644 6.23 -19.41 22.68
CA ILE A 644 6.83 -20.64 22.13
C ILE A 644 6.68 -20.69 20.61
N PHE A 645 5.50 -20.34 20.08
CA PHE A 645 5.27 -20.19 18.64
C PHE A 645 6.30 -19.25 18.01
N LEU A 646 6.44 -18.02 18.52
CA LEU A 646 7.38 -17.04 17.97
C LEU A 646 8.84 -17.51 18.06
N THR A 647 9.21 -18.17 19.16
CA THR A 647 10.55 -18.74 19.33
C THR A 647 10.84 -19.77 18.24
N LYS A 648 9.91 -20.70 17.99
CA LYS A 648 10.04 -21.72 16.94
C LYS A 648 10.03 -21.10 15.54
N ALA A 649 9.18 -20.12 15.28
CA ALA A 649 9.11 -19.43 14.00
C ALA A 649 10.46 -18.78 13.64
N VAL A 650 11.07 -18.09 14.60
CA VAL A 650 12.39 -17.47 14.45
C VAL A 650 13.49 -18.51 14.20
N GLN A 651 13.42 -19.69 14.81
CA GLN A 651 14.37 -20.78 14.52
C GLN A 651 14.25 -21.25 13.07
N ILE A 652 13.02 -21.38 12.55
CA ILE A 652 12.78 -21.77 11.15
C ILE A 652 13.32 -20.68 10.21
N GLN A 653 13.00 -19.40 10.44
CA GLN A 653 13.55 -18.30 9.62
C GLN A 653 15.09 -18.28 9.67
N GLY A 654 15.69 -18.42 10.86
CA GLY A 654 17.13 -18.43 11.02
C GLY A 654 17.81 -19.56 10.26
N SER A 655 17.22 -20.76 10.23
CA SER A 655 17.72 -21.88 9.44
C SER A 655 17.62 -21.63 7.94
N LEU A 656 16.51 -21.02 7.47
CA LEU A 656 16.34 -20.60 6.09
C LEU A 656 17.39 -19.56 5.68
N ASP A 657 17.63 -18.55 6.51
CA ASP A 657 18.59 -17.48 6.24
C ASP A 657 20.03 -18.03 6.16
N GLN A 658 20.41 -18.94 7.06
CA GLN A 658 21.71 -19.63 7.00
C GLN A 658 21.88 -20.43 5.71
N ALA A 659 20.85 -21.18 5.30
CA ALA A 659 20.88 -21.94 4.06
C ALA A 659 21.00 -21.04 2.82
N ARG A 660 20.28 -19.91 2.80
CA ARG A 660 20.36 -18.91 1.72
C ARG A 660 21.74 -18.25 1.67
N GLN A 661 22.31 -17.89 2.82
CA GLN A 661 23.68 -17.37 2.89
C GLN A 661 24.70 -18.37 2.33
N ALA A 662 24.58 -19.65 2.68
CA ALA A 662 25.45 -20.71 2.14
C ALA A 662 25.34 -20.83 0.60
N ILE A 663 24.12 -20.76 0.05
CA ILE A 663 23.89 -20.78 -1.40
C ILE A 663 24.48 -19.54 -2.07
N ASN A 664 24.26 -18.34 -1.50
CA ASN A 664 24.80 -17.10 -2.03
C ASN A 664 26.34 -17.08 -2.04
N MET A 665 26.98 -17.62 -1.00
CA MET A 665 28.44 -17.79 -1.00
C MET A 665 28.92 -18.73 -2.12
N GLN A 666 28.20 -19.82 -2.37
CA GLN A 666 28.53 -20.74 -3.48
C GLN A 666 28.31 -20.09 -4.85
N LEU A 667 27.23 -19.33 -5.04
CA LEU A 667 26.97 -18.58 -6.27
C LEU A 667 28.07 -17.54 -6.54
N LYS A 668 28.48 -16.80 -5.50
CA LYS A 668 29.57 -15.83 -5.59
C LYS A 668 30.91 -16.50 -5.94
N ALA A 669 31.22 -17.64 -5.32
CA ALA A 669 32.42 -18.40 -5.64
C ALA A 669 32.45 -18.89 -7.12
N ILE A 670 31.30 -19.32 -7.66
CA ILE A 670 31.17 -19.68 -9.09
C ILE A 670 31.43 -18.46 -9.97
N GLU A 671 30.90 -17.29 -9.61
CA GLU A 671 31.12 -16.05 -10.36
C GLU A 671 32.57 -15.59 -10.36
N GLU A 672 33.22 -15.64 -9.20
CA GLU A 672 34.64 -15.34 -9.05
C GLU A 672 35.51 -16.32 -9.86
N GLN A 673 35.17 -17.61 -9.87
CA GLN A 673 35.86 -18.61 -10.67
C GLN A 673 35.74 -18.35 -12.18
N VAL A 674 34.53 -18.03 -12.68
CA VAL A 674 34.31 -17.68 -14.10
C VAL A 674 35.09 -16.43 -14.46
N GLN A 675 35.07 -15.41 -13.60
CA GLN A 675 35.75 -14.14 -13.83
C GLN A 675 37.28 -14.31 -13.84
N SER A 676 37.83 -15.05 -12.89
CA SER A 676 39.26 -15.38 -12.83
C SER A 676 39.73 -16.10 -14.10
N ILE A 677 38.98 -17.09 -14.58
CA ILE A 677 39.32 -17.83 -15.80
C ILE A 677 39.23 -16.92 -17.05
N ARG A 678 38.25 -16.01 -17.11
CA ARG A 678 38.18 -14.99 -18.19
C ARG A 678 39.40 -14.07 -18.18
N GLU A 679 39.88 -13.68 -17.02
CA GLU A 679 41.07 -12.84 -16.87
C GLU A 679 42.37 -13.59 -17.22
N GLU A 680 42.51 -14.84 -16.79
CA GLU A 680 43.59 -15.74 -17.22
C GLU A 680 43.66 -15.87 -18.74
N GLU A 681 42.53 -16.15 -19.39
CA GLU A 681 42.51 -16.31 -20.85
C GLU A 681 42.72 -14.96 -21.58
N LYS A 682 42.35 -13.83 -20.97
CA LYS A 682 42.62 -12.50 -21.53
C LYS A 682 44.13 -12.20 -21.57
N THR A 683 44.90 -12.66 -20.59
CA THR A 683 46.35 -12.44 -20.51
C THR A 683 47.18 -13.34 -21.43
N LYS A 684 46.61 -14.43 -21.97
CA LYS A 684 47.29 -15.38 -22.88
C LYS A 684 47.44 -14.94 -24.34
N GLY A 685 46.93 -13.77 -24.74
CA GLY A 685 47.12 -13.25 -26.10
C GLY A 685 46.65 -14.23 -27.20
N ASP A 686 47.59 -14.68 -28.04
CA ASP A 686 47.35 -15.60 -29.18
C ASP A 686 47.22 -17.08 -28.77
N ALA A 687 47.54 -17.44 -27.52
CA ALA A 687 47.39 -18.80 -26.98
C ALA A 687 46.07 -19.01 -26.21
N LYS A 688 45.03 -18.23 -26.54
CA LYS A 688 43.69 -18.35 -25.95
C LYS A 688 43.05 -19.70 -26.28
N ASP A 689 42.40 -20.31 -25.30
CA ASP A 689 41.53 -21.47 -25.51
C ASP A 689 40.05 -21.08 -25.30
N PRO A 690 39.33 -20.71 -26.37
CA PRO A 690 37.90 -20.37 -26.28
C PRO A 690 37.03 -21.53 -25.79
N SER A 691 37.50 -22.78 -25.95
CA SER A 691 36.75 -23.96 -25.53
C SER A 691 36.72 -24.10 -24.01
N ARG A 692 37.82 -23.74 -23.33
CA ARG A 692 37.92 -23.71 -21.86
C ARG A 692 36.95 -22.69 -21.24
N ILE A 693 36.85 -21.47 -21.79
CA ILE A 693 35.90 -20.46 -21.32
C ILE A 693 34.46 -20.96 -21.47
N LYS A 694 34.12 -21.48 -22.65
CA LYS A 694 32.76 -21.96 -22.95
C LYS A 694 32.36 -23.16 -22.08
N GLN A 695 33.30 -24.05 -21.79
CA GLN A 695 33.10 -25.18 -20.89
C GLN A 695 32.79 -24.70 -19.47
N VAL A 696 33.63 -23.82 -18.92
CA VAL A 696 33.47 -23.27 -17.56
C VAL A 696 32.17 -22.48 -17.43
N GLU A 697 31.78 -21.71 -18.45
CA GLU A 697 30.49 -21.01 -18.47
C GLU A 697 29.30 -21.98 -18.49
N THR A 698 29.40 -23.09 -19.22
CA THR A 698 28.35 -24.13 -19.27
C THR A 698 28.21 -24.86 -17.92
N GLU A 699 29.34 -25.19 -17.30
CA GLU A 699 29.39 -25.78 -15.96
C GLU A 699 28.83 -24.81 -14.91
N ALA A 700 29.19 -23.52 -14.99
CA ALA A 700 28.66 -22.48 -14.12
C ALA A 700 27.16 -22.28 -14.27
N ILE A 701 26.61 -22.26 -15.50
CA ILE A 701 25.17 -22.19 -15.74
C ILE A 701 24.45 -23.39 -15.09
N THR A 702 25.00 -24.59 -15.25
CA THR A 702 24.43 -25.82 -14.69
C THR A 702 24.45 -25.78 -13.15
N ALA A 703 25.58 -25.38 -12.57
CA ALA A 703 25.74 -25.23 -11.12
C ALA A 703 24.81 -24.16 -10.55
N LYS A 704 24.70 -22.99 -11.19
CA LYS A 704 23.75 -21.93 -10.79
C LYS A 704 22.31 -22.42 -10.80
N LYS A 705 21.89 -23.15 -11.86
CA LYS A 705 20.54 -23.71 -11.95
C LYS A 705 20.27 -24.75 -10.84
N SER A 706 21.25 -25.61 -10.54
CA SER A 706 21.16 -26.57 -9.44
C SER A 706 21.02 -25.88 -8.07
N LEU A 707 21.80 -24.82 -7.83
CA LEU A 707 21.72 -24.03 -6.60
C LEU A 707 20.39 -23.28 -6.46
N GLN A 708 19.86 -22.71 -7.54
CA GLN A 708 18.54 -22.08 -7.55
C GLN A 708 17.41 -23.09 -7.27
N GLN A 709 17.52 -24.31 -7.81
CA GLN A 709 16.59 -25.39 -7.49
C GLN A 709 16.67 -25.76 -6.01
N LYS A 710 17.88 -25.95 -5.47
CA LYS A 710 18.11 -26.23 -4.05
C LYS A 710 17.56 -25.11 -3.14
N GLU A 711 17.74 -23.84 -3.52
CA GLU A 711 17.14 -22.71 -2.79
C GLU A 711 15.61 -22.82 -2.75
N THR A 712 15.00 -23.17 -3.89
CA THR A 712 13.54 -23.34 -3.99
C THR A 712 13.03 -24.50 -3.13
N GLU A 713 13.74 -25.63 -3.12
CA GLU A 713 13.42 -26.80 -2.29
C GLU A 713 13.53 -26.47 -0.80
N ILE A 714 14.63 -25.82 -0.38
CA ILE A 714 14.84 -25.38 1.00
C ILE A 714 13.77 -24.40 1.43
N ARG A 715 13.45 -23.39 0.61
CA ARG A 715 12.39 -22.43 0.90
C ARG A 715 11.03 -23.09 1.06
N SER A 716 10.73 -24.09 0.23
CA SER A 716 9.48 -24.84 0.28
C SER A 716 9.38 -25.66 1.57
N GLN A 717 10.47 -26.32 1.98
CA GLN A 717 10.53 -27.07 3.24
C GLN A 717 10.34 -26.16 4.46
N HIS A 718 10.98 -24.98 4.50
CA HIS A 718 10.82 -24.08 5.64
C HIS A 718 9.43 -23.43 5.68
N ALA A 719 8.80 -23.20 4.51
CA ALA A 719 7.41 -22.77 4.43
C ALA A 719 6.46 -23.86 4.95
N GLU A 720 6.73 -25.13 4.67
CA GLU A 720 6.02 -26.28 5.25
C GLU A 720 6.12 -26.30 6.78
N ASP A 721 7.34 -26.17 7.29
CA ASP A 721 7.60 -26.18 8.73
C ASP A 721 6.85 -25.02 9.44
N MET A 722 6.83 -23.83 8.83
CA MET A 722 6.04 -22.69 9.32
C MET A 722 4.55 -22.95 9.29
N ARG A 723 4.03 -23.48 8.19
CA ARG A 723 2.60 -23.81 8.06
C ARG A 723 2.15 -24.79 9.14
N GLN A 724 2.93 -25.84 9.39
CA GLN A 724 2.63 -26.81 10.44
C GLN A 724 2.64 -26.14 11.82
N LEU A 725 3.60 -25.25 12.06
CA LEU A 725 3.67 -24.47 13.30
C LEU A 725 2.47 -23.53 13.48
N GLU A 726 2.05 -22.84 12.42
CA GLU A 726 0.86 -21.97 12.39
C GLU A 726 -0.42 -22.76 12.62
N ALA A 727 -0.54 -23.95 12.01
CA ALA A 727 -1.68 -24.85 12.19
C ALA A 727 -1.86 -25.30 13.65
N VAL A 728 -0.76 -25.48 14.40
CA VAL A 728 -0.80 -25.86 15.82
C VAL A 728 -1.36 -24.73 16.69
N ILE A 729 -0.93 -23.49 16.49
CA ILE A 729 -1.35 -22.36 17.35
C ILE A 729 -2.70 -21.75 16.91
N TYR A 730 -3.10 -21.93 15.65
CA TYR A 730 -4.28 -21.29 15.06
C TYR A 730 -5.58 -21.48 15.86
N PRO A 731 -5.96 -22.68 16.35
CA PRO A 731 -7.20 -22.84 17.12
C PRO A 731 -7.26 -21.92 18.36
N LYS A 732 -6.12 -21.69 19.01
CA LYS A 732 -6.02 -20.82 20.18
C LYS A 732 -6.10 -19.34 19.80
N LEU A 733 -5.46 -18.96 18.70
CA LEU A 733 -5.59 -17.62 18.12
C LEU A 733 -7.04 -17.30 17.70
N GLU A 734 -7.69 -18.25 17.02
CA GLU A 734 -9.08 -18.15 16.58
C GLU A 734 -10.04 -17.97 17.76
N ALA A 735 -9.92 -18.80 18.80
CA ALA A 735 -10.76 -18.70 19.98
C ALA A 735 -10.58 -17.35 20.70
N TYR A 736 -9.35 -16.86 20.83
CA TYR A 736 -9.09 -15.56 21.45
C TYR A 736 -9.68 -14.42 20.64
N ILE A 737 -9.51 -14.41 19.32
CA ILE A 737 -10.13 -13.40 18.44
C ILE A 737 -11.66 -13.46 18.57
N ASN A 738 -12.28 -14.63 18.44
CA ASN A 738 -13.74 -14.77 18.56
C ASN A 738 -14.26 -14.30 19.93
N TYR A 739 -13.55 -14.61 21.02
CA TYR A 739 -13.91 -14.15 22.36
C TYR A 739 -13.85 -12.62 22.47
N LEU A 740 -12.74 -12.00 22.04
CA LEU A 740 -12.57 -10.54 22.10
C LEU A 740 -13.71 -9.79 21.37
N TYR A 741 -14.16 -10.35 20.25
CA TYR A 741 -15.27 -9.81 19.45
C TYR A 741 -16.66 -10.27 19.90
N GLY A 742 -16.77 -11.01 21.01
CA GLY A 742 -18.04 -11.43 21.62
C GLY A 742 -18.82 -12.44 20.80
N ARG A 743 -18.15 -13.21 19.94
CA ARG A 743 -18.76 -14.30 19.16
C ARG A 743 -18.89 -15.61 19.93
N ILE A 744 -18.10 -15.76 20.98
CA ILE A 744 -18.13 -16.91 21.90
C ILE A 744 -17.99 -16.44 23.35
N ASP A 745 -18.37 -17.30 24.29
CA ASP A 745 -18.12 -17.12 25.73
C ASP A 745 -16.63 -17.26 26.07
N TYR A 746 -16.27 -17.04 27.35
CA TYR A 746 -14.90 -17.18 27.82
C TYR A 746 -14.33 -18.56 27.43
N PRO A 747 -13.22 -18.62 26.67
CA PRO A 747 -12.76 -19.87 26.07
C PRO A 747 -11.92 -20.67 27.07
N ASP A 748 -12.52 -21.08 28.19
CA ASP A 748 -11.84 -21.64 29.37
C ASP A 748 -10.97 -22.85 29.02
N THR A 749 -11.52 -23.80 28.26
CA THR A 749 -10.82 -25.03 27.87
C THR A 749 -9.54 -24.74 27.09
N ILE A 750 -9.61 -23.88 26.06
CA ILE A 750 -8.45 -23.62 25.20
C ILE A 750 -7.44 -22.68 25.88
N ARG A 751 -7.91 -21.73 26.70
CA ARG A 751 -7.08 -20.81 27.48
C ARG A 751 -6.19 -21.56 28.47
N ASN A 752 -6.74 -22.58 29.12
CA ASN A 752 -6.03 -23.38 30.12
C ASN A 752 -5.28 -24.58 29.51
N SER A 753 -5.48 -24.85 28.23
CA SER A 753 -4.74 -25.89 27.50
C SER A 753 -3.35 -25.42 27.04
N ARG A 754 -2.45 -26.39 26.85
CA ARG A 754 -1.14 -26.22 26.22
C ARG A 754 -1.17 -26.80 24.81
N VAL A 755 -1.01 -25.96 23.79
CA VAL A 755 -0.92 -26.43 22.39
C VAL A 755 0.49 -26.89 22.04
N PHE A 756 1.51 -26.34 22.70
CA PHE A 756 2.88 -26.83 22.63
C PHE A 756 3.20 -27.62 23.90
N ILE A 757 3.14 -28.94 23.80
CA ILE A 757 3.61 -29.84 24.86
C ILE A 757 5.14 -29.75 24.87
N SER A 758 5.70 -29.40 26.02
CA SER A 758 7.16 -29.28 26.25
C SER A 758 7.84 -30.63 26.31
#